data_AF-A0A950G9D3-F1
#
_entry.id   AF-A0A950G9D3-F1
#
_cell.length_a   1.000
_cell.length_b   1.000
_cell.length_c   1.000
_cell.angle_alpha   90.00
_cell.angle_beta   90.00
_cell.angle_gamma   90.00
#
_symmetry.space_group_name_H-M   'P 1'
#
loop_
_entity.id
_entity.type
_entity.pdbx_description
1 polymer ?
#
loop_
_entity_poly.entity_id
_entity_poly.type
_entity_poly.pdbx_seq_one_letter_code
_entity_poly.pdbx_strand_id
1 'polypeptide(L)'
;MSSPEPSPAPLITGRYAVALDRPLAGAGGGLPAFAASDRESGRADLMALHVRPHHPPRARVLAALSGLAPDGVLAPLAHGSLPVGPDEAGYFVVCPAPSGPPLSSGFRAWPEAALFGKVLRPLARTLAALDRRGVTHRSVRLDNVFRGGAGGELVLGAAWAAPPASLQPAIYEPPYSAMCLPSGRGDGSIADDVYALGVVLIALAIGRVPLAELDEEAVLGRKLAVGSYEALTAGEPLSPPVADVIRGMLAEDPEHRPAPATLADLAAAPVVRRAVSAPRRAQRAFEIGGIEAWDARTVAYVIAKQPALAVPVLNRGALDVWLRRSLGDAALADKLEEAATEQRHIRAKQPDVAKEVLATVVVALLDPLAPLCWQGVSWWPDGLGPALADAQGANSEVAGKLGESVAAEAALSWAGARRDRCDEPLLRMQARQNRALLRDRGTTGGLDRLLYGLNPLLPCASPLIQKRSVVGIADLLVALEALSGTVDRKVGPPLDTHMAAFVGARAEPVFETGFNNTGVAEPPAAVMQLRVLARVQAQFHPGPLPGLAGWLAAHAAPALGSLRSRARRALTQERLETTAAAGHLQAMLDLIDDHTNRAADAREADEAARALARIDGELRMIEAGGVARTELARCFGQELAAGSALAAVVIALLAAAFG
;
A
#
# COMPACT_ATOMS: atom_id res chain seq x y z
N MET A 1 7.37 -51.29 -1.34
CA MET A 1 7.14 -49.91 -1.82
C MET A 1 6.19 -49.27 -0.83
N SER A 2 6.74 -48.60 0.19
CA SER A 2 5.94 -47.87 1.16
C SER A 2 5.42 -46.61 0.48
N SER A 3 4.10 -46.46 0.41
CA SER A 3 3.48 -45.21 -0.01
C SER A 3 4.07 -44.07 0.82
N PRO A 4 4.48 -42.94 0.22
CA PRO A 4 4.94 -41.80 0.99
C PRO A 4 3.81 -41.40 1.95
N GLU A 5 4.13 -41.25 3.24
CA GLU A 5 3.20 -40.63 4.19
C GLU A 5 2.75 -39.29 3.60
N PRO A 6 1.44 -38.99 3.59
CA PRO A 6 0.98 -37.70 3.10
C PRO A 6 1.61 -36.61 3.96
N SER A 7 2.38 -35.71 3.34
CA SER A 7 2.90 -34.52 4.00
C SER A 7 1.77 -33.85 4.80
N PRO A 8 2.03 -33.39 6.03
CA PRO A 8 0.99 -32.79 6.87
C PRO A 8 0.35 -31.64 6.10
N ALA A 9 -0.99 -31.64 6.05
CA ALA A 9 -1.75 -30.60 5.37
C ALA A 9 -1.33 -29.22 5.91
N PRO A 10 -1.08 -28.22 5.05
CA PRO A 10 -0.62 -26.91 5.48
C PRO A 10 -1.68 -26.27 6.41
N LEU A 11 -1.21 -25.69 7.51
CA LEU A 11 -2.06 -25.11 8.56
C LEU A 11 -1.82 -23.61 8.67
N ILE A 12 -2.90 -22.84 8.83
CA ILE A 12 -2.80 -21.43 9.23
C ILE A 12 -2.33 -21.40 10.67
N THR A 13 -1.26 -20.64 10.91
CA THR A 13 -0.59 -20.48 12.22
C THR A 13 -0.25 -21.81 12.90
N GLY A 14 -0.01 -22.88 12.13
CA GLY A 14 0.28 -24.22 12.67
C GLY A 14 -0.92 -24.92 13.34
N ARG A 15 -2.14 -24.36 13.26
CA ARG A 15 -3.30 -24.83 14.04
C ARG A 15 -4.55 -25.11 13.20
N TYR A 16 -4.90 -24.24 12.27
CA TYR A 16 -6.17 -24.31 11.56
C TYR A 16 -6.01 -24.95 10.18
N ALA A 17 -6.76 -26.01 9.91
CA ALA A 17 -6.80 -26.68 8.61
C ALA A 17 -7.96 -26.14 7.76
N VAL A 18 -7.70 -25.88 6.48
CA VAL A 18 -8.70 -25.38 5.52
C VAL A 18 -8.98 -26.44 4.46
N ALA A 19 -10.26 -26.71 4.21
CA ALA A 19 -10.73 -27.65 3.19
C ALA A 19 -11.18 -26.87 1.94
N LEU A 20 -10.25 -26.62 1.02
CA LEU A 20 -10.49 -25.84 -0.21
C LEU A 20 -11.50 -26.50 -1.17
N ASP A 21 -11.71 -27.81 -1.04
CA ASP A 21 -12.69 -28.61 -1.77
C ASP A 21 -14.12 -28.50 -1.20
N ARG A 22 -14.29 -27.85 -0.04
CA ARG A 22 -15.58 -27.70 0.66
C ARG A 22 -15.97 -26.23 0.80
N PRO A 23 -16.41 -25.57 -0.29
CA PRO A 23 -16.87 -24.19 -0.24
C PRO A 23 -18.19 -24.05 0.55
N LEU A 24 -18.33 -22.93 1.26
CA LEU A 24 -19.50 -22.56 2.05
C LEU A 24 -20.22 -21.38 1.36
N ALA A 25 -21.13 -21.71 0.43
CA ALA A 25 -21.82 -20.70 -0.37
C ALA A 25 -22.60 -19.69 0.50
N GLY A 26 -22.39 -18.40 0.26
CA GLY A 26 -23.06 -17.30 0.96
C GLY A 26 -22.59 -17.03 2.40
N ALA A 27 -21.80 -17.93 3.02
CA ALA A 27 -21.34 -17.77 4.40
C ALA A 27 -20.33 -16.62 4.57
N GLY A 28 -19.56 -16.30 3.52
CA GLY A 28 -18.52 -15.27 3.56
C GLY A 28 -19.00 -13.84 3.31
N GLY A 29 -20.31 -13.59 3.19
CA GLY A 29 -20.83 -12.23 3.04
C GLY A 29 -20.32 -11.49 1.81
N GLY A 30 -20.13 -12.20 0.70
CA GLY A 30 -19.54 -11.67 -0.54
C GLY A 30 -18.10 -12.11 -0.81
N LEU A 31 -17.45 -12.78 0.13
CA LEU A 31 -16.15 -13.42 -0.06
C LEU A 31 -16.28 -14.94 -0.23
N PRO A 32 -15.37 -15.59 -1.00
CA PRO A 32 -15.27 -17.04 -1.01
C PRO A 32 -14.94 -17.54 0.40
N ALA A 33 -15.73 -18.50 0.88
CA ALA A 33 -15.58 -19.12 2.19
C ALA A 33 -15.43 -20.62 2.03
N PHE A 34 -14.55 -21.22 2.83
CA PHE A 34 -14.26 -22.66 2.83
C PHE A 34 -14.40 -23.23 4.23
N ALA A 35 -14.78 -24.49 4.36
CA ALA A 35 -14.83 -25.14 5.67
C ALA A 35 -13.43 -25.18 6.31
N ALA A 36 -13.36 -24.90 7.60
CA ALA A 36 -12.12 -24.95 8.37
C ALA A 36 -12.31 -25.75 9.66
N SER A 37 -11.21 -26.23 10.22
CA SER A 37 -11.22 -26.94 11.50
C SER A 37 -10.00 -26.57 12.34
N ASP A 38 -10.17 -26.58 13.65
CA ASP A 38 -9.12 -26.37 14.64
C ASP A 38 -8.54 -27.73 15.04
N ARG A 39 -7.25 -27.95 14.76
CA ARG A 39 -6.57 -29.21 15.07
C ARG A 39 -6.30 -29.40 16.57
N GLU A 40 -6.22 -28.31 17.34
CA GLU A 40 -5.98 -28.41 18.79
C GLU A 40 -7.26 -28.73 19.55
N SER A 41 -8.37 -28.03 19.26
CA SER A 41 -9.64 -28.23 19.97
C SER A 41 -10.58 -29.25 19.32
N GLY A 42 -10.34 -29.64 18.07
CA GLY A 42 -11.23 -30.49 17.29
C GLY A 42 -12.48 -29.77 16.76
N ARG A 43 -12.59 -28.45 16.95
CA ARG A 43 -13.71 -27.63 16.51
C ARG A 43 -13.82 -27.60 14.98
N ALA A 44 -15.02 -27.82 14.42
CA ALA A 44 -15.25 -27.95 12.97
C ALA A 44 -16.35 -27.02 12.40
N ASP A 45 -16.98 -26.20 13.24
CA ASP A 45 -17.94 -25.14 12.86
C ASP A 45 -17.21 -23.83 12.47
N LEU A 46 -16.06 -23.94 11.80
CA LEU A 46 -15.25 -22.81 11.37
C LEU A 46 -15.30 -22.65 9.85
N MET A 47 -15.02 -21.43 9.40
CA MET A 47 -14.77 -21.13 8.00
C MET A 47 -13.48 -20.33 7.83
N ALA A 48 -12.85 -20.50 6.68
CA ALA A 48 -11.76 -19.66 6.20
C ALA A 48 -12.25 -18.79 5.04
N LEU A 49 -12.13 -17.48 5.19
CA LEU A 49 -12.44 -16.51 4.15
C LEU A 49 -11.19 -16.27 3.31
N HIS A 50 -11.32 -16.47 2.00
CA HIS A 50 -10.26 -16.14 1.05
C HIS A 50 -10.27 -14.63 0.78
N VAL A 51 -9.22 -13.96 1.22
CA VAL A 51 -9.04 -12.52 0.98
C VAL A 51 -8.72 -12.32 -0.50
N ARG A 52 -9.43 -11.39 -1.15
CA ARG A 52 -9.21 -11.09 -2.57
C ARG A 52 -7.83 -10.44 -2.74
N PRO A 53 -7.06 -10.79 -3.78
CA PRO A 53 -5.86 -10.05 -4.16
C PRO A 53 -6.17 -8.55 -4.27
N HIS A 54 -5.23 -7.68 -3.89
CA HIS A 54 -5.39 -6.21 -3.93
C HIS A 54 -6.46 -5.61 -2.99
N HIS A 55 -7.18 -6.43 -2.21
CA HIS A 55 -8.16 -5.98 -1.22
C HIS A 55 -7.71 -6.37 0.19
N PRO A 56 -6.74 -5.65 0.78
CA PRO A 56 -6.14 -6.04 2.05
C PRO A 56 -7.16 -6.07 3.19
N PRO A 57 -7.03 -7.01 4.14
CA PRO A 57 -7.92 -7.08 5.28
C PRO A 57 -7.58 -5.97 6.30
N ARG A 58 -8.54 -5.66 7.17
CA ARG A 58 -8.44 -4.57 8.16
C ARG A 58 -7.58 -5.00 9.36
N ALA A 59 -6.26 -4.85 9.23
CA ALA A 59 -5.28 -5.30 10.22
C ALA A 59 -5.60 -4.87 11.67
N ARG A 60 -5.95 -3.60 11.88
CA ARG A 60 -6.32 -3.08 13.21
C ARG A 60 -7.58 -3.72 13.77
N VAL A 61 -8.59 -3.97 12.92
CA VAL A 61 -9.86 -4.59 13.34
C VAL A 61 -9.68 -6.09 13.60
N LEU A 62 -8.84 -6.78 12.81
CA LEU A 62 -8.44 -8.16 13.09
C LEU A 62 -7.81 -8.27 14.48
N ALA A 63 -6.89 -7.36 14.82
CA ALA A 63 -6.27 -7.33 16.14
C ALA A 63 -7.28 -6.98 17.25
N ALA A 64 -8.15 -5.98 17.03
CA ALA A 64 -9.12 -5.52 18.04
C ALA A 64 -10.23 -6.54 18.35
N LEU A 65 -10.56 -7.43 17.40
CA LEU A 65 -11.59 -8.45 17.57
C LEU A 65 -11.04 -9.84 17.88
N SER A 66 -9.72 -10.03 17.80
CA SER A 66 -9.08 -11.29 18.17
C SER A 66 -9.26 -11.57 19.66
N GLY A 67 -9.75 -12.77 20.01
CA GLY A 67 -9.86 -13.25 21.39
C GLY A 67 -11.15 -12.87 22.15
N LEU A 68 -11.73 -11.67 21.95
CA LEU A 68 -12.87 -11.15 22.75
C LEU A 68 -13.82 -10.25 21.93
N ALA A 69 -14.34 -10.78 20.83
CA ALA A 69 -15.38 -10.09 20.05
C ALA A 69 -16.69 -9.94 20.86
N PRO A 70 -17.46 -8.87 20.61
CA PRO A 70 -18.82 -8.76 21.15
C PRO A 70 -19.73 -9.91 20.69
N ASP A 71 -20.75 -10.19 21.49
CA ASP A 71 -21.86 -11.03 21.04
C ASP A 71 -22.55 -10.41 19.81
N GLY A 72 -23.06 -11.27 18.93
CA GLY A 72 -23.79 -10.83 17.73
C GLY A 72 -22.92 -10.46 16.52
N VAL A 73 -21.59 -10.71 16.54
CA VAL A 73 -20.69 -10.53 15.38
C VAL A 73 -19.69 -11.68 15.24
N LEU A 74 -19.36 -12.06 14.00
CA LEU A 74 -18.33 -13.06 13.73
C LEU A 74 -16.92 -12.53 14.05
N ALA A 75 -16.22 -13.24 14.92
CA ALA A 75 -14.87 -12.91 15.37
C ALA A 75 -13.77 -13.54 14.49
N PRO A 76 -12.73 -12.81 14.10
CA PRO A 76 -11.54 -13.42 13.51
C PRO A 76 -10.78 -14.22 14.59
N LEU A 77 -10.29 -15.41 14.21
CA LEU A 77 -9.54 -16.31 15.10
C LEU A 77 -8.06 -16.38 14.73
N ALA A 78 -7.75 -16.44 13.43
CA ALA A 78 -6.39 -16.47 12.91
C ALA A 78 -6.38 -16.04 11.45
N HIS A 79 -5.20 -15.71 10.91
CA HIS A 79 -5.03 -15.42 9.50
C HIS A 79 -3.63 -15.81 9.02
N GLY A 80 -3.48 -16.07 7.73
CA GLY A 80 -2.20 -16.42 7.14
C GLY A 80 -2.32 -16.91 5.70
N SER A 81 -1.16 -17.09 5.06
CA SER A 81 -1.08 -17.64 3.71
C SER A 81 -1.14 -19.17 3.73
N LEU A 82 -1.84 -19.75 2.76
CA LEU A 82 -1.88 -21.19 2.53
C LEU A 82 -1.68 -21.50 1.04
N PRO A 83 -1.02 -22.62 0.69
CA PRO A 83 -1.01 -23.13 -0.68
C PRO A 83 -2.44 -23.39 -1.17
N VAL A 84 -2.79 -22.87 -2.33
CA VAL A 84 -4.04 -23.15 -3.07
C VAL A 84 -3.77 -23.92 -4.37
N GLY A 85 -2.51 -23.98 -4.79
CA GLY A 85 -2.01 -24.78 -5.90
C GLY A 85 -0.51 -25.06 -5.75
N PRO A 86 0.14 -25.74 -6.72
CA PRO A 86 1.56 -26.10 -6.65
C PRO A 86 2.50 -24.89 -6.47
N ASP A 87 2.20 -23.77 -7.13
CA ASP A 87 2.98 -22.53 -7.10
C ASP A 87 2.14 -21.30 -6.72
N GLU A 88 0.98 -21.54 -6.12
CA GLU A 88 0.02 -20.50 -5.78
C GLU A 88 -0.39 -20.60 -4.31
N ALA A 89 -0.42 -19.48 -3.61
CA ALA A 89 -0.91 -19.37 -2.26
C ALA A 89 -1.94 -18.24 -2.17
N GLY A 90 -2.96 -18.47 -1.34
CA GLY A 90 -3.98 -17.48 -1.00
C GLY A 90 -3.81 -17.02 0.44
N TYR A 91 -4.28 -15.80 0.75
CA TYR A 91 -4.34 -15.30 2.12
C TYR A 91 -5.73 -15.54 2.70
N PHE A 92 -5.79 -16.14 3.87
CA PHE A 92 -7.04 -16.54 4.50
C PHE A 92 -7.17 -15.95 5.90
N VAL A 93 -8.41 -15.73 6.31
CA VAL A 93 -8.75 -15.42 7.70
C VAL A 93 -9.79 -16.42 8.19
N VAL A 94 -9.50 -17.06 9.31
CA VAL A 94 -10.33 -18.09 9.95
C VAL A 94 -11.26 -17.44 10.97
N CYS A 95 -12.53 -17.84 10.98
CA CYS A 95 -13.55 -17.41 11.94
C CYS A 95 -14.62 -18.49 12.11
N PRO A 96 -15.54 -18.39 13.09
CA PRO A 96 -16.71 -19.26 13.15
C PRO A 96 -17.57 -19.14 11.89
N ALA A 97 -18.11 -20.26 11.41
CA ALA A 97 -19.10 -20.24 10.34
C ALA A 97 -20.46 -19.75 10.91
N PRO A 98 -21.22 -18.94 10.15
CA PRO A 98 -22.57 -18.55 10.58
C PRO A 98 -23.47 -19.77 10.73
N SER A 99 -24.28 -19.80 11.79
CA SER A 99 -25.12 -20.96 12.13
C SER A 99 -26.36 -21.13 11.22
N GLY A 100 -26.69 -20.10 10.44
CA GLY A 100 -27.86 -20.07 9.56
C GLY A 100 -27.61 -19.23 8.31
N PRO A 101 -28.57 -19.22 7.36
CA PRO A 101 -28.41 -18.50 6.10
C PRO A 101 -28.43 -16.97 6.31
N PRO A 102 -27.89 -16.21 5.34
CA PRO A 102 -28.00 -14.75 5.36
C PRO A 102 -29.46 -14.29 5.25
N LEU A 103 -29.76 -13.09 5.71
CA LEU A 103 -31.10 -12.49 5.62
C LEU A 103 -31.55 -12.27 4.18
N SER A 104 -30.62 -12.09 3.23
CA SER A 104 -30.93 -12.03 1.80
C SER A 104 -31.54 -13.33 1.25
N SER A 105 -31.40 -14.46 1.96
CA SER A 105 -31.94 -15.75 1.54
C SER A 105 -33.45 -15.82 1.75
N GLY A 106 -34.21 -15.60 0.67
CA GLY A 106 -35.65 -15.88 0.61
C GLY A 106 -36.49 -15.12 1.63
N PHE A 107 -36.19 -13.84 1.88
CA PHE A 107 -36.97 -13.03 2.81
C PHE A 107 -38.24 -12.45 2.16
N ARG A 108 -39.21 -12.15 3.04
CA ARG A 108 -40.47 -11.45 2.74
C ARG A 108 -40.58 -10.23 3.65
N ALA A 109 -41.65 -9.45 3.53
CA ALA A 109 -41.92 -8.36 4.46
C ALA A 109 -42.04 -8.87 5.91
N TRP A 110 -41.39 -8.17 6.85
CA TRP A 110 -41.44 -8.48 8.28
C TRP A 110 -42.38 -7.51 9.01
N PRO A 111 -43.16 -8.00 9.99
CA PRO A 111 -44.01 -7.13 10.80
C PRO A 111 -43.17 -6.24 11.72
N GLU A 112 -43.72 -5.10 12.11
CA GLU A 112 -43.07 -4.10 12.98
C GLU A 112 -42.43 -4.71 14.24
N ALA A 113 -43.15 -5.58 14.94
CA ALA A 113 -42.63 -6.24 16.15
C ALA A 113 -41.37 -7.08 15.87
N ALA A 114 -41.28 -7.72 14.70
CA ALA A 114 -40.10 -8.47 14.31
C ALA A 114 -38.95 -7.54 13.89
N LEU A 115 -39.23 -6.44 13.19
CA LEU A 115 -38.23 -5.43 12.84
C LEU A 115 -37.56 -4.86 14.10
N PHE A 116 -38.34 -4.47 15.11
CA PHE A 116 -37.77 -3.93 16.34
C PHE A 116 -37.15 -5.00 17.24
N GLY A 117 -37.86 -6.09 17.50
CA GLY A 117 -37.45 -7.11 18.47
C GLY A 117 -36.33 -8.01 17.98
N LYS A 118 -36.32 -8.37 16.69
CA LYS A 118 -35.36 -9.34 16.12
C LYS A 118 -34.22 -8.70 15.33
N VAL A 119 -34.38 -7.47 14.84
CA VAL A 119 -33.39 -6.81 13.98
C VAL A 119 -32.79 -5.59 14.67
N LEU A 120 -33.58 -4.53 14.89
CA LEU A 120 -33.08 -3.25 15.37
C LEU A 120 -32.36 -3.40 16.72
N ARG A 121 -33.04 -3.90 17.75
CA ARG A 121 -32.47 -3.92 19.11
C ARG A 121 -31.23 -4.83 19.22
N PRO A 122 -31.23 -6.08 18.73
CA PRO A 122 -30.04 -6.95 18.83
C PRO A 122 -28.83 -6.39 18.05
N LEU A 123 -29.04 -5.93 16.81
CA LEU A 123 -27.95 -5.39 16.01
C LEU A 123 -27.46 -4.04 16.56
N ALA A 124 -28.34 -3.19 17.08
CA ALA A 124 -27.94 -1.95 17.74
C ALA A 124 -27.09 -2.18 18.99
N ARG A 125 -27.37 -3.24 19.78
CA ARG A 125 -26.50 -3.64 20.91
C ARG A 125 -25.12 -4.08 20.44
N THR A 126 -25.08 -4.86 19.36
CA THR A 126 -23.83 -5.31 18.74
C THR A 126 -23.01 -4.12 18.25
N LEU A 127 -23.64 -3.19 17.52
CA LEU A 127 -23.01 -1.95 17.05
C LEU A 127 -22.52 -1.09 18.22
N ALA A 128 -23.29 -0.95 19.30
CA ALA A 128 -22.85 -0.24 20.50
C ALA A 128 -21.61 -0.89 21.15
N ALA A 129 -21.49 -2.21 21.08
CA ALA A 129 -20.35 -2.94 21.62
C ALA A 129 -19.09 -2.84 20.75
N LEU A 130 -19.25 -2.71 19.43
CA LEU A 130 -18.18 -2.38 18.48
C LEU A 130 -17.72 -0.93 18.65
N ASP A 131 -18.65 0.01 18.80
CA ASP A 131 -18.38 1.43 19.00
C ASP A 131 -17.54 1.69 20.26
N ARG A 132 -17.87 1.03 21.38
CA ARG A 132 -17.07 1.08 22.62
C ARG A 132 -15.62 0.60 22.44
N ARG A 133 -15.32 -0.16 21.39
CA ARG A 133 -13.97 -0.64 21.03
C ARG A 133 -13.32 0.23 19.95
N GLY A 134 -13.98 1.29 19.49
CA GLY A 134 -13.49 2.12 18.37
C GLY A 134 -13.50 1.38 17.03
N VAL A 135 -14.39 0.39 16.86
CA VAL A 135 -14.49 -0.42 15.64
C VAL A 135 -15.82 -0.13 14.95
N THR A 136 -15.76 0.07 13.64
CA THR A 136 -16.93 0.10 12.75
C THR A 136 -17.05 -1.23 12.01
N HIS A 137 -18.27 -1.66 11.74
CA HIS A 137 -18.53 -2.86 10.94
C HIS A 137 -18.26 -2.59 9.45
N ARG A 138 -18.83 -1.54 8.86
CA ARG A 138 -18.69 -1.12 7.44
C ARG A 138 -19.06 -2.21 6.44
N SER A 139 -19.99 -3.09 6.83
CA SER A 139 -20.44 -4.23 6.01
C SER A 139 -21.83 -4.72 6.44
N VAL A 140 -22.68 -3.84 6.98
CA VAL A 140 -24.03 -4.17 7.45
C VAL A 140 -24.99 -4.19 6.27
N ARG A 141 -25.30 -5.38 5.76
CA ARG A 141 -26.20 -5.59 4.60
C ARG A 141 -26.83 -6.98 4.65
N LEU A 142 -27.92 -7.18 3.93
CA LEU A 142 -28.74 -8.39 4.04
C LEU A 142 -27.98 -9.71 3.78
N ASP A 143 -26.98 -9.71 2.92
CA ASP A 143 -26.16 -10.88 2.61
C ASP A 143 -24.99 -11.10 3.59
N ASN A 144 -24.78 -10.16 4.53
CA ASN A 144 -23.76 -10.21 5.57
C ASN A 144 -24.35 -10.05 6.99
N VAL A 145 -25.65 -10.32 7.13
CA VAL A 145 -26.35 -10.51 8.40
C VAL A 145 -26.98 -11.88 8.37
N PHE A 146 -26.66 -12.72 9.34
CA PHE A 146 -27.02 -14.14 9.36
C PHE A 146 -28.05 -14.42 10.44
N ARG A 147 -28.92 -15.39 10.16
CA ARG A 147 -29.82 -15.93 11.19
C ARG A 147 -29.00 -16.78 12.15
N GLY A 148 -29.23 -16.62 13.45
CA GLY A 148 -28.72 -17.57 14.45
C GLY A 148 -29.31 -18.97 14.24
N GLY A 149 -28.80 -19.95 15.00
CA GLY A 149 -29.36 -21.30 15.06
C GLY A 149 -30.84 -21.31 15.49
N ALA A 150 -31.43 -22.48 15.76
CA ALA A 150 -32.86 -22.58 16.12
C ALA A 150 -33.24 -21.64 17.30
N GLY A 151 -33.90 -20.52 16.98
CA GLY A 151 -34.29 -19.48 17.96
C GLY A 151 -33.19 -18.47 18.34
N GLY A 152 -32.00 -18.54 17.74
CA GLY A 152 -30.87 -17.65 18.03
C GLY A 152 -31.04 -16.23 17.48
N GLU A 153 -30.32 -15.29 18.09
CA GLU A 153 -30.25 -13.90 17.63
C GLU A 153 -29.54 -13.77 16.27
N LEU A 154 -29.72 -12.63 15.61
CA LEU A 154 -28.98 -12.33 14.37
C LEU A 154 -27.51 -12.10 14.65
N VAL A 155 -26.66 -12.48 13.69
CA VAL A 155 -25.21 -12.34 13.78
C VAL A 155 -24.71 -11.53 12.58
N LEU A 156 -23.96 -10.46 12.86
CA LEU A 156 -23.22 -9.71 11.87
C LEU A 156 -22.05 -10.55 11.33
N GLY A 157 -21.94 -10.62 10.01
CA GLY A 157 -20.91 -11.41 9.34
C GLY A 157 -19.50 -10.82 9.42
N ALA A 158 -18.60 -11.33 8.59
CA ALA A 158 -17.24 -10.82 8.54
C ALA A 158 -17.17 -9.46 7.86
N ALA A 159 -16.44 -8.53 8.47
CA ALA A 159 -16.26 -7.17 7.93
C ALA A 159 -14.81 -6.66 8.04
N TRP A 160 -13.90 -7.57 8.34
CA TRP A 160 -12.48 -7.34 8.53
C TRP A 160 -11.62 -8.01 7.44
N ALA A 161 -12.24 -8.81 6.57
CA ALA A 161 -11.59 -9.65 5.56
C ALA A 161 -11.36 -8.95 4.21
N ALA A 162 -11.81 -7.70 4.12
CA ALA A 162 -11.73 -6.85 2.96
C ALA A 162 -11.64 -5.39 3.45
N PRO A 163 -11.27 -4.43 2.57
CA PRO A 163 -11.26 -3.03 2.92
C PRO A 163 -12.61 -2.53 3.44
N PRO A 164 -12.62 -1.54 4.35
CA PRO A 164 -13.85 -0.99 4.91
C PRO A 164 -14.83 -0.58 3.81
N ALA A 165 -16.07 -1.06 3.89
CA ALA A 165 -17.14 -0.75 2.95
C ALA A 165 -16.90 -1.07 1.45
N SER A 166 -15.80 -1.73 1.09
CA SER A 166 -15.51 -2.08 -0.32
C SER A 166 -16.51 -3.05 -0.92
N LEU A 167 -17.13 -3.89 -0.10
CA LEU A 167 -18.17 -4.84 -0.49
C LEU A 167 -19.59 -4.32 -0.23
N GLN A 168 -19.75 -3.09 0.28
CA GLN A 168 -21.07 -2.50 0.47
C GLN A 168 -21.61 -1.98 -0.87
N PRO A 169 -22.81 -2.38 -1.32
CA PRO A 169 -23.47 -1.68 -2.42
C PRO A 169 -23.82 -0.24 -2.05
N ALA A 170 -23.84 0.67 -3.02
CA ALA A 170 -24.15 2.09 -2.80
C ALA A 170 -25.48 2.38 -2.06
N ILE A 171 -26.47 1.46 -2.12
CA ILE A 171 -27.73 1.61 -1.37
C ILE A 171 -27.51 1.62 0.15
N TYR A 172 -26.52 0.89 0.67
CA TYR A 172 -26.21 0.77 2.10
C TYR A 172 -25.28 1.88 2.60
N GLU A 173 -24.77 2.73 1.72
CA GLU A 173 -23.87 3.84 2.07
C GLU A 173 -24.60 5.20 1.96
N PRO A 174 -24.33 6.16 2.87
CA PRO A 174 -24.78 7.54 2.70
C PRO A 174 -24.09 8.18 1.48
N PRO A 175 -24.68 9.24 0.87
CA PRO A 175 -24.17 9.80 -0.38
C PRO A 175 -22.68 10.18 -0.36
N TYR A 176 -22.17 10.75 0.74
CA TYR A 176 -20.76 11.12 0.87
C TYR A 176 -19.80 9.92 0.87
N SER A 177 -20.26 8.73 1.23
CA SER A 177 -19.45 7.50 1.17
C SER A 177 -19.69 6.76 -0.15
N ALA A 178 -20.93 6.72 -0.63
CA ALA A 178 -21.29 6.08 -1.89
C ALA A 178 -20.59 6.69 -3.12
N MET A 179 -20.27 8.00 -3.08
CA MET A 179 -19.54 8.67 -4.17
C MET A 179 -18.03 8.38 -4.20
N CYS A 180 -17.47 7.76 -3.16
CA CYS A 180 -16.06 7.38 -3.14
C CYS A 180 -15.81 6.14 -3.99
N LEU A 181 -14.56 5.91 -4.37
CA LEU A 181 -14.08 4.59 -4.77
C LEU A 181 -14.50 3.56 -3.71
N PRO A 182 -14.99 2.35 -4.05
CA PRO A 182 -15.43 1.36 -3.07
C PRO A 182 -14.38 1.07 -1.99
N SER A 183 -13.11 0.85 -2.39
CA SER A 183 -11.99 0.64 -1.46
C SER A 183 -11.46 1.93 -0.82
N GLY A 184 -11.91 3.10 -1.27
CA GLY A 184 -11.57 4.43 -0.74
C GLY A 184 -12.56 5.00 0.27
N ARG A 185 -13.55 4.22 0.71
CA ARG A 185 -14.62 4.70 1.60
C ARG A 185 -14.19 4.93 3.06
N GLY A 186 -13.01 4.43 3.46
CA GLY A 186 -12.46 4.62 4.81
C GLY A 186 -13.20 3.86 5.92
N ASP A 187 -12.61 3.85 7.11
CA ASP A 187 -13.15 3.20 8.30
C ASP A 187 -14.49 3.84 8.73
N GLY A 188 -14.75 5.08 8.34
CA GLY A 188 -16.00 5.78 8.63
C GLY A 188 -16.25 5.91 10.14
N SER A 189 -17.52 6.04 10.50
CA SER A 189 -18.00 6.15 11.87
C SER A 189 -19.07 5.12 12.14
N ILE A 190 -19.42 4.90 13.42
CA ILE A 190 -20.53 4.02 13.77
C ILE A 190 -21.87 4.51 13.19
N ALA A 191 -21.98 5.81 12.89
CA ALA A 191 -23.15 6.40 12.27
C ALA A 191 -23.36 5.86 10.84
N ASP A 192 -22.32 5.40 10.15
CA ASP A 192 -22.43 4.76 8.84
C ASP A 192 -23.03 3.35 8.96
N ASP A 193 -22.68 2.62 10.02
CA ASP A 193 -23.31 1.32 10.32
C ASP A 193 -24.78 1.47 10.73
N VAL A 194 -25.12 2.55 11.44
CA VAL A 194 -26.51 2.91 11.76
C VAL A 194 -27.29 3.22 10.48
N TYR A 195 -26.72 3.96 9.54
CA TYR A 195 -27.34 4.20 8.23
C TYR A 195 -27.62 2.88 7.53
N ALA A 196 -26.61 2.01 7.42
CA ALA A 196 -26.71 0.73 6.75
C ALA A 196 -27.76 -0.21 7.42
N LEU A 197 -27.85 -0.22 8.75
CA LEU A 197 -28.92 -0.91 9.48
C LEU A 197 -30.31 -0.35 9.16
N GLY A 198 -30.43 0.96 8.96
CA GLY A 198 -31.69 1.60 8.52
C GLY A 198 -32.12 1.08 7.16
N VAL A 199 -31.18 0.91 6.23
CA VAL A 199 -31.44 0.31 4.91
C VAL A 199 -31.87 -1.15 5.01
N VAL A 200 -31.22 -1.94 5.91
CA VAL A 200 -31.66 -3.32 6.20
C VAL A 200 -33.10 -3.35 6.70
N LEU A 201 -33.50 -2.44 7.59
CA LEU A 201 -34.87 -2.35 8.08
C LEU A 201 -35.87 -1.98 6.97
N ILE A 202 -35.53 -1.02 6.10
CA ILE A 202 -36.37 -0.69 4.93
C ILE A 202 -36.58 -1.94 4.07
N ALA A 203 -35.49 -2.63 3.71
CA ALA A 203 -35.59 -3.79 2.84
C ALA A 203 -36.45 -4.89 3.45
N LEU A 204 -36.29 -5.18 4.75
CA LEU A 204 -37.10 -6.17 5.47
C LEU A 204 -38.55 -5.71 5.66
N ALA A 205 -38.82 -4.41 5.83
CA ALA A 205 -40.17 -3.88 5.96
C ALA A 205 -40.96 -4.00 4.65
N ILE A 206 -40.32 -3.67 3.52
CA ILE A 206 -40.93 -3.75 2.19
C ILE A 206 -40.93 -5.20 1.68
N GLY A 207 -39.97 -6.02 2.12
CA GLY A 207 -39.81 -7.41 1.68
C GLY A 207 -39.03 -7.58 0.38
N ARG A 208 -38.30 -6.55 -0.06
CA ARG A 208 -37.40 -6.56 -1.23
C ARG A 208 -36.26 -5.57 -1.03
N VAL A 209 -35.19 -5.73 -1.81
CA VAL A 209 -34.09 -4.76 -1.82
C VAL A 209 -34.54 -3.51 -2.60
N PRO A 210 -34.50 -2.30 -1.99
CA PRO A 210 -34.89 -1.07 -2.70
C PRO A 210 -33.89 -0.72 -3.80
N LEU A 211 -34.38 -0.11 -4.87
CA LEU A 211 -33.58 0.37 -6.01
C LEU A 211 -32.71 -0.72 -6.68
N ALA A 212 -33.08 -1.99 -6.58
CA ALA A 212 -32.27 -3.11 -7.08
C ALA A 212 -31.99 -3.08 -8.60
N GLU A 213 -32.84 -2.40 -9.37
CA GLU A 213 -32.70 -2.25 -10.83
C GLU A 213 -31.81 -1.06 -11.25
N LEU A 214 -31.36 -0.23 -10.30
CA LEU A 214 -30.52 0.92 -10.56
C LEU A 214 -29.05 0.58 -10.34
N ASP A 215 -28.18 1.14 -11.17
CA ASP A 215 -26.74 1.12 -10.92
C ASP A 215 -26.35 2.05 -9.75
N GLU A 216 -25.11 1.93 -9.29
CA GLU A 216 -24.63 2.70 -8.13
C GLU A 216 -24.72 4.22 -8.33
N GLU A 217 -24.50 4.69 -9.56
CA GLU A 217 -24.56 6.11 -9.90
C GLU A 217 -26.00 6.65 -9.86
N ALA A 218 -26.95 5.91 -10.43
CA ALA A 218 -28.37 6.25 -10.40
C ALA A 218 -28.93 6.21 -8.98
N VAL A 219 -28.48 5.25 -8.15
CA VAL A 219 -28.80 5.23 -6.72
C VAL A 219 -28.31 6.50 -6.03
N LEU A 220 -27.06 6.89 -6.24
CA LEU A 220 -26.49 8.10 -5.64
C LEU A 220 -27.22 9.36 -6.12
N GLY A 221 -27.45 9.48 -7.43
CA GLY A 221 -28.19 10.61 -8.01
C GLY A 221 -29.60 10.72 -7.45
N ARG A 222 -30.30 9.59 -7.26
CA ARG A 222 -31.62 9.56 -6.63
C ARG A 222 -31.57 10.04 -5.18
N LYS A 223 -30.60 9.56 -4.39
CA LYS A 223 -30.42 10.00 -2.99
C LYS A 223 -30.12 11.49 -2.88
N LEU A 224 -29.29 12.04 -3.77
CA LEU A 224 -29.00 13.48 -3.80
C LEU A 224 -30.23 14.30 -4.19
N ALA A 225 -31.04 13.82 -5.15
CA ALA A 225 -32.19 14.55 -5.66
C ALA A 225 -33.37 14.66 -4.67
N VAL A 226 -33.67 13.59 -3.93
CA VAL A 226 -34.86 13.54 -3.05
C VAL A 226 -34.56 13.22 -1.58
N GLY A 227 -33.29 12.97 -1.23
CA GLY A 227 -32.87 12.53 0.09
C GLY A 227 -32.90 11.01 0.27
N SER A 228 -32.05 10.48 1.16
CA SER A 228 -31.87 9.03 1.34
C SER A 228 -33.15 8.29 1.72
N TYR A 229 -33.93 8.82 2.67
CA TYR A 229 -35.17 8.17 3.13
C TYR A 229 -36.20 8.03 2.00
N GLU A 230 -36.48 9.12 1.28
CA GLU A 230 -37.46 9.14 0.19
C GLU A 230 -36.98 8.26 -0.98
N ALA A 231 -35.69 8.34 -1.31
CA ALA A 231 -35.09 7.51 -2.35
C ALA A 231 -35.24 6.01 -2.06
N LEU A 232 -34.98 5.58 -0.83
CA LEU A 232 -34.92 4.17 -0.45
C LEU A 232 -36.29 3.56 -0.11
N THR A 233 -37.25 4.37 0.36
CA THR A 233 -38.63 3.89 0.54
C THR A 233 -39.39 3.82 -0.78
N ALA A 234 -39.01 4.62 -1.79
CA ALA A 234 -39.58 4.60 -3.13
C ALA A 234 -41.13 4.73 -3.14
N GLY A 235 -41.68 5.48 -2.19
CA GLY A 235 -43.13 5.69 -2.03
C GLY A 235 -43.88 4.56 -1.31
N GLU A 236 -43.19 3.49 -0.88
CA GLU A 236 -43.80 2.41 -0.10
C GLU A 236 -44.15 2.88 1.33
N PRO A 237 -45.39 2.67 1.80
CA PRO A 237 -45.80 3.10 3.12
C PRO A 237 -45.18 2.23 4.21
N LEU A 238 -44.47 2.85 5.16
CA LEU A 238 -44.01 2.23 6.39
C LEU A 238 -44.93 2.60 7.55
N SER A 239 -45.03 1.74 8.58
CA SER A 239 -45.77 2.12 9.80
C SER A 239 -45.12 3.36 10.44
N PRO A 240 -45.88 4.29 11.03
CA PRO A 240 -45.32 5.52 11.58
C PRO A 240 -44.16 5.31 12.57
N PRO A 241 -44.21 4.33 13.50
CA PRO A 241 -43.08 4.08 14.41
C PRO A 241 -41.81 3.65 13.69
N VAL A 242 -41.93 2.80 12.67
CA VAL A 242 -40.79 2.32 11.86
C VAL A 242 -40.24 3.46 11.01
N ALA A 243 -41.12 4.23 10.36
CA ALA A 243 -40.75 5.39 9.55
C ALA A 243 -39.96 6.41 10.37
N ASP A 244 -40.40 6.71 11.59
CA ASP A 244 -39.76 7.71 12.45
C ASP A 244 -38.33 7.34 12.84
N VAL A 245 -38.13 6.09 13.26
CA VAL A 245 -36.80 5.59 13.63
C VAL A 245 -35.88 5.58 12.40
N ILE A 246 -36.36 5.06 11.27
CA ILE A 246 -35.56 4.97 10.03
C ILE A 246 -35.19 6.36 9.50
N ARG A 247 -36.07 7.37 9.59
CA ARG A 247 -35.72 8.77 9.22
C ARG A 247 -34.55 9.30 10.03
N GLY A 248 -34.49 8.99 11.33
CA GLY A 248 -33.34 9.35 12.17
C GLY A 248 -32.06 8.60 11.76
N MET A 249 -32.17 7.30 11.47
CA MET A 249 -31.03 6.47 11.05
C MET A 249 -30.48 6.87 9.68
N LEU A 250 -31.32 7.36 8.77
CA LEU A 250 -30.95 7.81 7.43
C LEU A 250 -30.73 9.32 7.33
N ALA A 251 -30.52 10.01 8.46
CA ALA A 251 -30.15 11.42 8.42
C ALA A 251 -28.88 11.63 7.58
N GLU A 252 -28.89 12.64 6.72
CA GLU A 252 -27.79 12.91 5.78
C GLU A 252 -26.49 13.22 6.53
N ASP A 253 -26.58 14.05 7.57
CA ASP A 253 -25.46 14.33 8.49
C ASP A 253 -25.30 13.18 9.50
N PRO A 254 -24.11 12.54 9.60
CA PRO A 254 -23.87 11.47 10.55
C PRO A 254 -24.06 11.89 12.02
N GLU A 255 -23.82 13.15 12.39
CA GLU A 255 -24.01 13.64 13.77
C GLU A 255 -25.48 13.75 14.19
N HIS A 256 -26.39 13.67 13.21
CA HIS A 256 -27.83 13.66 13.44
C HIS A 256 -28.41 12.25 13.59
N ARG A 257 -27.61 11.21 13.31
CA ARG A 257 -28.05 9.82 13.45
C ARG A 257 -28.03 9.41 14.93
N PRO A 258 -29.01 8.62 15.40
CA PRO A 258 -29.04 8.17 16.78
C PRO A 258 -27.87 7.22 17.06
N ALA A 259 -27.30 7.32 18.26
CA ALA A 259 -26.30 6.37 18.72
C ALA A 259 -26.90 4.95 18.79
N PRO A 260 -26.12 3.89 18.53
CA PRO A 260 -26.63 2.51 18.63
C PRO A 260 -27.21 2.17 20.00
N ALA A 261 -26.67 2.73 21.09
CA ALA A 261 -27.20 2.52 22.43
C ALA A 261 -28.66 3.02 22.59
N THR A 262 -29.01 4.14 21.96
CA THR A 262 -30.39 4.67 21.92
C THR A 262 -31.30 3.73 21.14
N LEU A 263 -30.84 3.19 20.01
CA LEU A 263 -31.60 2.26 19.18
C LEU A 263 -31.82 0.90 19.84
N ALA A 264 -30.90 0.49 20.71
CA ALA A 264 -31.02 -0.74 21.52
C ALA A 264 -32.13 -0.64 22.59
N ASP A 265 -32.43 0.56 23.07
CA ASP A 265 -33.47 0.83 24.08
C ASP A 265 -34.20 2.16 23.83
N LEU A 266 -35.15 2.09 22.89
CA LEU A 266 -36.01 3.23 22.53
C LEU A 266 -36.94 3.70 23.66
N ALA A 267 -37.17 2.87 24.68
CA ALA A 267 -38.03 3.22 25.82
C ALA A 267 -37.27 4.09 26.82
N ALA A 268 -36.00 3.80 27.06
CA ALA A 268 -35.14 4.62 27.92
C ALA A 268 -34.78 5.97 27.28
N ALA A 269 -34.63 6.03 25.96
CA ALA A 269 -34.35 7.26 25.23
C ALA A 269 -35.02 7.26 23.86
N PRO A 270 -36.09 8.06 23.64
CA PRO A 270 -36.71 8.15 22.33
C PRO A 270 -35.76 8.80 21.32
N VAL A 271 -35.87 8.40 20.05
CA VAL A 271 -35.12 9.05 18.96
C VAL A 271 -35.62 10.49 18.85
N VAL A 272 -34.74 11.43 19.17
CA VAL A 272 -35.04 12.86 19.05
C VAL A 272 -35.04 13.22 17.57
N ARG A 273 -36.20 13.65 17.05
CA ARG A 273 -36.28 14.25 15.73
C ARG A 273 -35.52 15.58 15.75
N ARG A 274 -34.29 15.60 15.24
CA ARG A 274 -33.67 16.87 14.89
C ARG A 274 -34.37 17.39 13.64
N ALA A 275 -34.95 18.58 13.74
CA ALA A 275 -35.48 19.27 12.58
C ALA A 275 -34.30 19.58 11.66
N VAL A 276 -34.07 18.72 10.67
CA VAL A 276 -33.11 18.99 9.61
C VAL A 276 -33.80 19.95 8.66
N SER A 277 -33.30 21.19 8.57
CA SER A 277 -33.74 22.12 7.55
C SER A 277 -33.52 21.47 6.18
N ALA A 278 -34.55 21.43 5.35
CA ALA A 278 -34.41 20.98 3.97
C ALA A 278 -33.27 21.78 3.30
N PRO A 279 -32.45 21.14 2.43
CA PRO A 279 -31.40 21.84 1.73
C PRO A 279 -31.97 23.08 1.05
N ARG A 280 -31.27 24.21 1.18
CA ARG A 280 -31.66 25.44 0.49
C ARG A 280 -31.68 25.17 -1.01
N ARG A 281 -32.82 25.42 -1.64
CA ARG A 281 -32.98 25.26 -3.08
C ARG A 281 -32.91 26.63 -3.76
N ALA A 282 -32.11 26.73 -4.81
CA ALA A 282 -31.93 27.95 -5.58
C ALA A 282 -33.15 28.26 -6.46
N GLN A 283 -33.35 29.55 -6.75
CA GLN A 283 -34.42 30.01 -7.65
C GLN A 283 -34.17 29.66 -9.12
N ARG A 284 -32.90 29.51 -9.51
CA ARG A 284 -32.45 29.10 -10.84
C ARG A 284 -31.42 28.01 -10.69
N ALA A 285 -31.46 26.99 -11.56
CA ALA A 285 -30.44 25.97 -11.59
C ALA A 285 -29.06 26.55 -11.96
N PHE A 286 -28.01 25.94 -11.42
CA PHE A 286 -26.64 26.12 -11.89
C PHE A 286 -26.33 24.97 -12.85
N GLU A 287 -25.97 25.31 -14.08
CA GLU A 287 -25.64 24.30 -15.10
C GLU A 287 -24.13 24.09 -15.17
N ILE A 288 -23.69 22.84 -15.02
CA ILE A 288 -22.30 22.42 -15.27
C ILE A 288 -22.34 21.14 -16.09
N GLY A 289 -21.72 21.16 -17.28
CA GLY A 289 -21.61 19.96 -18.12
C GLY A 289 -22.97 19.36 -18.52
N GLY A 290 -24.01 20.19 -18.66
CA GLY A 290 -25.38 19.76 -18.97
C GLY A 290 -26.18 19.21 -17.78
N ILE A 291 -25.63 19.24 -16.56
CA ILE A 291 -26.34 18.85 -15.33
C ILE A 291 -26.87 20.10 -14.63
N GLU A 292 -28.18 20.13 -14.38
CA GLU A 292 -28.85 21.17 -13.61
C GLU A 292 -28.76 20.90 -12.10
N ALA A 293 -28.00 21.72 -11.38
CA ALA A 293 -27.88 21.65 -9.93
C ALA A 293 -28.74 22.74 -9.26
N TRP A 294 -29.61 22.34 -8.34
CA TRP A 294 -30.55 23.23 -7.65
C TRP A 294 -30.12 23.59 -6.22
N ASP A 295 -29.08 22.98 -5.71
CA ASP A 295 -28.59 23.14 -4.34
C ASP A 295 -27.05 23.00 -4.32
N ALA A 296 -26.42 23.50 -3.25
CA ALA A 296 -24.96 23.52 -3.13
C ALA A 296 -24.33 22.11 -3.15
N ARG A 297 -25.03 21.10 -2.63
CA ARG A 297 -24.52 19.73 -2.54
C ARG A 297 -24.49 19.06 -3.91
N THR A 298 -25.52 19.26 -4.71
CA THR A 298 -25.55 18.79 -6.10
C THR A 298 -24.47 19.49 -6.92
N VAL A 299 -24.22 20.80 -6.72
CA VAL A 299 -23.09 21.51 -7.35
C VAL A 299 -21.76 20.86 -6.94
N ALA A 300 -21.55 20.62 -5.64
CA ALA A 300 -20.33 19.99 -5.12
C ALA A 300 -20.08 18.61 -5.77
N TYR A 301 -21.12 17.77 -5.85
CA TYR A 301 -21.05 16.46 -6.50
C TYR A 301 -20.61 16.55 -7.97
N VAL A 302 -21.20 17.46 -8.75
CA VAL A 302 -20.86 17.62 -10.17
C VAL A 302 -19.42 18.13 -10.33
N ILE A 303 -18.96 19.06 -9.49
CA ILE A 303 -17.55 19.52 -9.50
C ILE A 303 -16.60 18.38 -9.16
N ALA A 304 -16.89 17.60 -8.12
CA ALA A 304 -16.06 16.48 -7.68
C ALA A 304 -15.91 15.42 -8.78
N LYS A 305 -16.98 15.17 -9.54
CA LYS A 305 -17.00 14.17 -10.62
C LYS A 305 -16.38 14.67 -11.93
N GLN A 306 -16.60 15.94 -12.26
CA GLN A 306 -16.18 16.55 -13.53
C GLN A 306 -15.36 17.83 -13.32
N PRO A 307 -14.20 17.77 -12.63
CA PRO A 307 -13.44 18.98 -12.29
C PRO A 307 -12.97 19.74 -13.53
N ALA A 308 -12.64 19.04 -14.62
CA ALA A 308 -12.22 19.64 -15.89
C ALA A 308 -13.27 20.60 -16.50
N LEU A 309 -14.56 20.28 -16.33
CA LEU A 309 -15.67 21.13 -16.81
C LEU A 309 -16.03 22.22 -15.79
N ALA A 310 -15.85 21.95 -14.50
CA ALA A 310 -16.18 22.87 -13.42
C ALA A 310 -15.17 24.02 -13.26
N VAL A 311 -13.88 23.75 -13.32
CA VAL A 311 -12.81 24.74 -13.02
C VAL A 311 -12.90 26.01 -13.90
N PRO A 312 -13.16 25.93 -15.22
CA PRO A 312 -13.36 27.13 -16.04
C PRO A 312 -14.55 27.98 -15.58
N VAL A 313 -15.64 27.35 -15.13
CA VAL A 313 -16.84 28.04 -14.64
C VAL A 313 -16.55 28.73 -13.29
N LEU A 314 -15.81 28.06 -12.41
CA LEU A 314 -15.36 28.63 -11.12
C LEU A 314 -14.51 29.88 -11.33
N ASN A 315 -13.58 29.86 -12.30
CA ASN A 315 -12.70 30.99 -12.58
C ASN A 315 -13.41 32.22 -13.17
N ARG A 316 -14.61 32.07 -13.74
CA ARG A 316 -15.39 33.18 -14.32
C ARG A 316 -16.28 33.89 -13.30
N GLY A 317 -16.28 33.46 -12.03
CA GLY A 317 -17.12 34.04 -10.98
C GLY A 317 -18.61 33.69 -11.08
N ALA A 318 -19.00 32.80 -12.01
CA ALA A 318 -20.40 32.42 -12.20
C ALA A 318 -21.01 31.76 -10.95
N LEU A 319 -20.20 30.96 -10.22
CA LEU A 319 -20.64 30.32 -8.99
C LEU A 319 -20.91 31.35 -7.88
N ASP A 320 -20.05 32.36 -7.71
CA ASP A 320 -20.26 33.45 -6.73
C ASP A 320 -21.59 34.17 -6.99
N VAL A 321 -21.82 34.57 -8.25
CA VAL A 321 -23.06 35.24 -8.65
C VAL A 321 -24.28 34.35 -8.37
N TRP A 322 -24.19 33.06 -8.68
CA TRP A 322 -25.28 32.11 -8.43
C TRP A 322 -25.55 31.93 -6.94
N LEU A 323 -24.51 31.78 -6.11
CA LEU A 323 -24.64 31.64 -4.66
C LEU A 323 -25.32 32.86 -4.04
N ARG A 324 -24.92 34.07 -4.44
CA ARG A 324 -25.50 35.31 -3.90
C ARG A 324 -26.92 35.57 -4.39
N ARG A 325 -27.19 35.36 -5.68
CA ARG A 325 -28.45 35.79 -6.32
C ARG A 325 -29.52 34.71 -6.44
N SER A 326 -29.12 33.45 -6.62
CA SER A 326 -30.04 32.34 -6.86
C SER A 326 -30.22 31.47 -5.63
N LEU A 327 -29.12 31.08 -4.96
CA LEU A 327 -29.17 30.30 -3.72
C LEU A 327 -29.44 31.17 -2.48
N GLY A 328 -28.95 32.42 -2.50
CA GLY A 328 -29.11 33.39 -1.41
C GLY A 328 -28.11 33.20 -0.26
N ASP A 329 -26.93 32.64 -0.52
CA ASP A 329 -25.90 32.36 0.49
C ASP A 329 -24.63 33.20 0.26
N ALA A 330 -24.68 34.47 0.66
CA ALA A 330 -23.55 35.39 0.49
C ALA A 330 -22.34 35.00 1.35
N ALA A 331 -22.57 34.41 2.53
CA ALA A 331 -21.48 33.99 3.42
C ALA A 331 -20.68 32.82 2.82
N LEU A 332 -21.34 31.86 2.18
CA LEU A 332 -20.66 30.79 1.44
C LEU A 332 -19.89 31.34 0.23
N ALA A 333 -20.47 32.34 -0.46
CA ALA A 333 -19.80 33.00 -1.58
C ALA A 333 -18.50 33.71 -1.13
N ASP A 334 -18.52 34.45 -0.01
CA ASP A 334 -17.34 35.11 0.57
C ASP A 334 -16.22 34.10 0.92
N LYS A 335 -16.58 32.97 1.54
CA LYS A 335 -15.61 31.89 1.85
C LYS A 335 -14.94 31.31 0.61
N LEU A 336 -15.69 31.13 -0.48
CA LEU A 336 -15.14 30.62 -1.73
C LEU A 336 -14.21 31.63 -2.41
N GLU A 337 -14.52 32.92 -2.34
CA GLU A 337 -13.64 33.98 -2.85
C GLU A 337 -12.32 34.05 -2.08
N GLU A 338 -12.37 33.92 -0.75
CA GLU A 338 -11.19 33.83 0.12
C GLU A 338 -10.33 32.62 -0.27
N ALA A 339 -10.92 31.42 -0.35
CA ALA A 339 -10.23 30.21 -0.77
C ALA A 339 -9.59 30.32 -2.17
N ALA A 340 -10.29 30.92 -3.13
CA ALA A 340 -9.74 31.18 -4.47
C ALA A 340 -8.55 32.15 -4.45
N THR A 341 -8.53 33.09 -3.49
CA THR A 341 -7.45 34.06 -3.31
C THR A 341 -6.21 33.42 -2.69
N GLU A 342 -6.36 32.57 -1.68
CA GLU A 342 -5.25 31.83 -1.05
C GLU A 342 -4.48 30.96 -2.05
N GLN A 343 -5.18 30.39 -3.04
CA GLN A 343 -4.59 29.51 -4.06
C GLN A 343 -3.80 30.26 -5.15
N ARG A 344 -3.82 31.60 -5.19
CA ARG A 344 -3.14 32.40 -6.24
C ARG A 344 -1.63 32.16 -6.28
N HIS A 345 -0.98 31.99 -5.12
CA HIS A 345 0.48 31.75 -5.05
C HIS A 345 0.89 30.39 -5.60
N ILE A 346 0.10 29.34 -5.34
CA ILE A 346 0.34 27.99 -5.86
C ILE A 346 0.10 27.98 -7.38
N ARG A 347 -0.98 28.63 -7.83
CA ARG A 347 -1.34 28.77 -9.26
C ARG A 347 -0.23 29.38 -10.12
N ALA A 348 0.54 30.32 -9.57
CA ALA A 348 1.66 30.93 -10.29
C ALA A 348 2.83 29.97 -10.56
N LYS A 349 3.02 28.95 -9.71
CA LYS A 349 4.13 27.97 -9.82
C LYS A 349 3.70 26.66 -10.47
N GLN A 350 2.50 26.17 -10.16
CA GLN A 350 1.97 24.87 -10.58
C GLN A 350 0.49 25.03 -10.95
N PRO A 351 0.17 25.51 -12.16
CA PRO A 351 -1.20 25.87 -12.51
C PRO A 351 -2.17 24.69 -12.51
N ASP A 352 -1.74 23.50 -12.93
CA ASP A 352 -2.62 22.33 -12.98
C ASP A 352 -2.91 21.74 -11.60
N VAL A 353 -1.89 21.64 -10.74
CA VAL A 353 -2.06 21.26 -9.34
C VAL A 353 -2.99 22.24 -8.61
N ALA A 354 -2.83 23.54 -8.84
CA ALA A 354 -3.66 24.56 -8.21
C ALA A 354 -5.14 24.46 -8.61
N LYS A 355 -5.46 24.05 -9.85
CA LYS A 355 -6.83 23.84 -10.30
C LYS A 355 -7.52 22.70 -9.53
N GLU A 356 -6.81 21.59 -9.34
CA GLU A 356 -7.33 20.42 -8.62
C GLU A 356 -7.45 20.67 -7.11
N VAL A 357 -6.49 21.38 -6.50
CA VAL A 357 -6.60 21.83 -5.11
C VAL A 357 -7.80 22.77 -4.95
N LEU A 358 -7.99 23.72 -5.87
CA LEU A 358 -9.15 24.61 -5.83
C LEU A 358 -10.47 23.84 -5.93
N ALA A 359 -10.59 22.88 -6.84
CA ALA A 359 -11.77 22.03 -6.95
C ALA A 359 -12.05 21.28 -5.62
N THR A 360 -11.01 20.70 -5.02
CA THR A 360 -11.08 20.01 -3.72
C THR A 360 -11.64 20.91 -2.61
N VAL A 361 -11.11 22.14 -2.50
CA VAL A 361 -11.51 23.10 -1.47
C VAL A 361 -12.93 23.61 -1.71
N VAL A 362 -13.28 23.92 -2.96
CA VAL A 362 -14.63 24.37 -3.34
C VAL A 362 -15.67 23.30 -3.01
N VAL A 363 -15.40 22.04 -3.34
CA VAL A 363 -16.28 20.91 -3.01
C VAL A 363 -16.49 20.80 -1.49
N ALA A 364 -15.40 20.85 -0.71
CA ALA A 364 -15.47 20.76 0.75
C ALA A 364 -16.22 21.93 1.41
N LEU A 365 -16.18 23.12 0.82
CA LEU A 365 -16.94 24.29 1.30
C LEU A 365 -18.43 24.22 0.93
N LEU A 366 -18.75 23.75 -0.28
CA LEU A 366 -20.14 23.61 -0.75
C LEU A 366 -20.88 22.47 -0.05
N ASP A 367 -20.22 21.33 0.15
CA ASP A 367 -20.71 20.21 0.94
C ASP A 367 -19.67 19.81 2.00
N PRO A 368 -19.82 20.27 3.26
CA PRO A 368 -18.94 19.89 4.36
C PRO A 368 -18.91 18.39 4.67
N LEU A 369 -19.85 17.60 4.16
CA LEU A 369 -19.85 16.14 4.29
C LEU A 369 -19.05 15.46 3.17
N ALA A 370 -18.75 16.14 2.07
CA ALA A 370 -18.12 15.55 0.90
C ALA A 370 -16.72 14.99 1.22
N PRO A 371 -16.37 13.84 0.64
CA PRO A 371 -15.03 13.26 0.75
C PRO A 371 -13.99 14.14 0.05
N LEU A 372 -12.71 13.78 0.17
CA LEU A 372 -11.66 14.39 -0.64
C LEU A 372 -11.86 13.96 -2.09
N CYS A 373 -11.78 14.90 -3.04
CA CYS A 373 -11.83 14.62 -4.47
C CYS A 373 -10.60 15.15 -5.20
N TRP A 374 -10.12 14.43 -6.21
CA TRP A 374 -8.99 14.81 -7.05
C TRP A 374 -9.17 14.26 -8.46
N GLN A 375 -9.20 15.10 -9.50
CA GLN A 375 -9.31 14.69 -10.90
C GLN A 375 -10.44 13.65 -11.18
N GLY A 376 -11.62 13.85 -10.57
CA GLY A 376 -12.79 12.98 -10.75
C GLY A 376 -12.84 11.76 -9.81
N VAL A 377 -11.81 11.54 -8.99
CA VAL A 377 -11.72 10.44 -8.03
C VAL A 377 -12.04 10.96 -6.63
N SER A 378 -12.90 10.27 -5.87
CA SER A 378 -13.25 10.64 -4.49
C SER A 378 -12.90 9.53 -3.51
N TRP A 379 -12.37 9.89 -2.33
CA TRP A 379 -12.03 8.96 -1.25
C TRP A 379 -11.92 9.68 0.11
N TRP A 380 -11.97 8.92 1.19
CA TRP A 380 -11.65 9.41 2.53
C TRP A 380 -10.16 9.25 2.84
N PRO A 381 -9.51 10.19 3.56
CA PRO A 381 -8.06 10.12 3.80
C PRO A 381 -7.56 8.81 4.42
N ASP A 382 -8.33 8.20 5.32
CA ASP A 382 -8.07 6.90 5.93
C ASP A 382 -8.36 5.70 4.99
N GLY A 383 -9.11 5.94 3.90
CA GLY A 383 -9.31 5.00 2.79
C GLY A 383 -8.20 5.01 1.72
N LEU A 384 -7.17 5.86 1.84
CA LEU A 384 -6.10 5.98 0.84
C LEU A 384 -5.35 4.65 0.61
N GLY A 385 -5.03 3.93 1.70
CA GLY A 385 -4.27 2.68 1.62
C GLY A 385 -4.97 1.63 0.77
N PRO A 386 -6.19 1.21 1.13
CA PRO A 386 -6.89 0.21 0.34
C PRO A 386 -7.31 0.68 -1.05
N ALA A 387 -7.57 1.99 -1.25
CA ALA A 387 -7.79 2.54 -2.58
C ALA A 387 -6.56 2.40 -3.50
N LEU A 388 -5.35 2.62 -2.96
CA LEU A 388 -4.10 2.38 -3.70
C LEU A 388 -3.92 0.90 -4.05
N ALA A 389 -4.24 0.00 -3.11
CA ALA A 389 -4.11 -1.44 -3.33
C ALA A 389 -5.02 -1.93 -4.45
N ASP A 390 -6.29 -1.54 -4.41
CA ASP A 390 -7.31 -1.87 -5.43
C ASP A 390 -6.93 -1.27 -6.80
N ALA A 391 -6.53 0.01 -6.83
CA ALA A 391 -6.11 0.68 -8.05
C ALA A 391 -4.87 0.04 -8.70
N GLN A 392 -3.93 -0.50 -7.92
CA GLN A 392 -2.79 -1.22 -8.48
C GLN A 392 -3.22 -2.47 -9.27
N GLY A 393 -4.24 -3.18 -8.81
CA GLY A 393 -4.75 -4.38 -9.46
C GLY A 393 -5.68 -4.09 -10.65
N ALA A 394 -6.41 -2.96 -10.61
CA ALA A 394 -7.49 -2.68 -11.56
C ALA A 394 -7.24 -1.49 -12.51
N ASN A 395 -6.59 -0.41 -12.05
CA ASN A 395 -6.49 0.85 -12.78
C ASN A 395 -5.29 1.72 -12.35
N SER A 396 -4.19 1.63 -13.11
CA SER A 396 -2.95 2.39 -12.85
C SER A 396 -3.13 3.92 -12.96
N GLU A 397 -4.10 4.41 -13.73
CA GLU A 397 -4.42 5.84 -13.81
C GLU A 397 -4.95 6.36 -12.47
N VAL A 398 -5.83 5.60 -11.81
CA VAL A 398 -6.36 5.94 -10.48
C VAL A 398 -5.24 5.94 -9.44
N ALA A 399 -4.33 4.96 -9.49
CA ALA A 399 -3.17 4.92 -8.60
C ALA A 399 -2.26 6.16 -8.79
N GLY A 400 -2.06 6.59 -10.04
CA GLY A 400 -1.36 7.83 -10.38
C GLY A 400 -2.02 9.07 -9.77
N LYS A 401 -3.34 9.23 -9.95
CA LYS A 401 -4.13 10.34 -9.39
C LYS A 401 -4.05 10.40 -7.86
N LEU A 402 -4.16 9.24 -7.19
CA LEU A 402 -3.98 9.15 -5.74
C LEU A 402 -2.57 9.59 -5.33
N GLY A 403 -1.53 9.13 -6.03
CA GLY A 403 -0.14 9.55 -5.79
C GLY A 403 0.09 11.06 -5.98
N GLU A 404 -0.45 11.65 -7.05
CA GLU A 404 -0.39 13.09 -7.31
C GLU A 404 -1.04 13.91 -6.20
N SER A 405 -2.21 13.47 -5.73
CA SER A 405 -2.93 14.14 -4.63
C SER A 405 -2.12 14.15 -3.33
N VAL A 406 -1.37 13.08 -3.05
CA VAL A 406 -0.47 12.98 -1.88
C VAL A 406 0.73 13.90 -2.07
N ALA A 407 1.31 13.95 -3.26
CA ALA A 407 2.42 14.85 -3.57
C ALA A 407 2.02 16.34 -3.43
N ALA A 408 0.77 16.66 -3.75
CA ALA A 408 0.15 17.97 -3.63
C ALA A 408 -0.38 18.30 -2.23
N GLU A 409 -0.34 17.35 -1.28
CA GLU A 409 -0.93 17.49 0.06
C GLU A 409 -2.43 17.86 0.02
N ALA A 410 -3.18 17.32 -0.94
CA ALA A 410 -4.60 17.62 -1.13
C ALA A 410 -5.44 17.42 0.15
N ALA A 411 -5.09 16.41 0.97
CA ALA A 411 -5.74 16.14 2.24
C ALA A 411 -5.59 17.28 3.25
N LEU A 412 -4.49 18.04 3.20
CA LEU A 412 -4.29 19.22 4.05
C LEU A 412 -5.21 20.36 3.63
N SER A 413 -5.30 20.64 2.33
CA SER A 413 -6.20 21.68 1.80
C SER A 413 -7.67 21.33 2.06
N TRP A 414 -8.03 20.05 1.85
CA TRP A 414 -9.35 19.54 2.18
C TRP A 414 -9.66 19.71 3.67
N ALA A 415 -8.79 19.27 4.58
CA ALA A 415 -9.00 19.41 6.02
C ALA A 415 -9.15 20.88 6.46
N GLY A 416 -8.34 21.78 5.88
CA GLY A 416 -8.41 23.22 6.14
C GLY A 416 -9.75 23.86 5.77
N ALA A 417 -10.44 23.32 4.76
CA ALA A 417 -11.76 23.80 4.34
C ALA A 417 -12.89 23.35 5.27
N ARG A 418 -12.67 22.33 6.11
CA ARG A 418 -13.69 21.70 6.98
C ARG A 418 -13.19 21.46 8.41
N ARG A 419 -12.49 22.45 8.99
CA ARG A 419 -11.85 22.34 10.32
C ARG A 419 -12.82 21.92 11.43
N ASP A 420 -14.09 22.34 11.35
CA ASP A 420 -15.10 22.00 12.35
C ASP A 420 -15.60 20.53 12.26
N ARG A 421 -15.19 19.80 11.22
CA ARG A 421 -15.68 18.44 10.90
C ARG A 421 -14.57 17.40 10.85
N CYS A 422 -13.34 17.75 11.18
CA CYS A 422 -12.21 16.83 11.16
C CYS A 422 -11.10 17.22 12.15
N ASP A 423 -10.25 16.26 12.49
CA ASP A 423 -9.01 16.54 13.23
C ASP A 423 -7.92 17.04 12.25
N GLU A 424 -7.94 18.34 11.96
CA GLU A 424 -6.99 18.97 11.02
C GLU A 424 -5.51 18.75 11.43
N PRO A 425 -5.10 18.88 12.71
CA PRO A 425 -3.74 18.53 13.14
C PRO A 425 -3.32 17.09 12.80
N LEU A 426 -4.18 16.11 13.09
CA LEU A 426 -3.90 14.70 12.79
C LEU A 426 -3.76 14.47 11.28
N LEU A 427 -4.71 14.98 10.48
CA LEU A 427 -4.68 14.85 9.03
C LEU A 427 -3.47 15.54 8.40
N ARG A 428 -3.06 16.70 8.93
CA ARG A 428 -1.84 17.40 8.51
C ARG A 428 -0.59 16.56 8.76
N MET A 429 -0.49 15.93 9.93
CA MET A 429 0.61 15.03 10.26
C MET A 429 0.65 13.84 9.30
N GLN A 430 -0.49 13.17 9.09
CA GLN A 430 -0.62 12.01 8.19
C GLN A 430 -0.30 12.38 6.73
N ALA A 431 -0.79 13.51 6.23
CA ALA A 431 -0.51 13.97 4.87
C ALA A 431 0.99 14.19 4.64
N ARG A 432 1.69 14.80 5.61
CA ARG A 432 3.15 14.99 5.55
C ARG A 432 3.91 13.68 5.61
N GLN A 433 3.49 12.74 6.46
CA GLN A 433 4.09 11.40 6.53
C GLN A 433 3.92 10.65 5.20
N ASN A 434 2.72 10.65 4.63
CA ASN A 434 2.44 10.00 3.35
C ASN A 434 3.27 10.63 2.21
N ARG A 435 3.40 11.96 2.20
CA ARG A 435 4.26 12.66 1.24
C ARG A 435 5.73 12.35 1.44
N ALA A 436 6.20 12.17 2.67
CA ALA A 436 7.58 11.77 2.94
C ALA A 436 7.87 10.37 2.39
N LEU A 437 6.97 9.40 2.62
CA LEU A 437 7.09 8.05 2.05
C LEU A 437 7.11 8.07 0.51
N LEU A 438 6.26 8.91 -0.10
CA LEU A 438 6.20 9.06 -1.56
C LEU A 438 7.46 9.72 -2.14
N ARG A 439 8.06 10.69 -1.43
CA ARG A 439 9.20 11.47 -1.90
C ARG A 439 10.56 10.90 -1.52
N ASP A 440 10.59 9.86 -0.69
CA ASP A 440 11.86 9.24 -0.29
C ASP A 440 12.63 8.81 -1.54
N ARG A 441 13.93 9.13 -1.56
CA ARG A 441 14.78 8.93 -2.74
C ARG A 441 15.41 7.54 -2.66
N GLY A 442 15.21 6.73 -3.69
CA GLY A 442 15.83 5.40 -3.77
C GLY A 442 14.83 4.33 -4.16
N THR A 443 15.25 3.07 -4.08
CA THR A 443 14.43 1.90 -4.42
C THR A 443 13.39 1.55 -3.34
N THR A 444 13.48 2.19 -2.18
CA THR A 444 12.54 2.02 -1.04
C THR A 444 11.51 3.13 -0.94
N GLY A 445 11.51 4.12 -1.84
CA GLY A 445 10.54 5.22 -1.84
C GLY A 445 9.43 5.06 -2.88
N GLY A 446 8.66 6.12 -3.07
CA GLY A 446 7.66 6.18 -4.15
C GLY A 446 6.31 5.56 -3.81
N LEU A 447 5.51 5.30 -4.85
CA LEU A 447 4.12 4.87 -4.70
C LEU A 447 4.02 3.48 -4.06
N ASP A 448 4.95 2.59 -4.38
CA ASP A 448 4.99 1.23 -3.81
C ASP A 448 5.29 1.25 -2.31
N ARG A 449 6.18 2.14 -1.86
CA ARG A 449 6.49 2.29 -0.43
C ARG A 449 5.29 2.82 0.35
N LEU A 450 4.59 3.80 -0.23
CA LEU A 450 3.36 4.34 0.32
C LEU A 450 2.28 3.25 0.41
N LEU A 451 2.10 2.50 -0.67
CA LEU A 451 1.16 1.38 -0.76
C LEU A 451 1.38 0.36 0.36
N TYR A 452 2.59 -0.19 0.51
CA TYR A 452 2.85 -1.19 1.53
C TYR A 452 2.84 -0.62 2.95
N GLY A 453 3.26 0.64 3.11
CA GLY A 453 3.22 1.35 4.39
C GLY A 453 1.79 1.57 4.90
N LEU A 454 0.85 1.83 4.00
CA LEU A 454 -0.57 2.01 4.34
C LEU A 454 -1.34 0.68 4.43
N ASN A 455 -0.79 -0.42 3.93
CA ASN A 455 -1.44 -1.73 3.93
C ASN A 455 -0.54 -2.83 4.54
N PRO A 456 -0.53 -2.98 5.88
CA PRO A 456 0.34 -3.93 6.59
C PRO A 456 0.11 -5.41 6.27
N LEU A 457 -1.05 -5.76 5.69
CA LEU A 457 -1.41 -7.14 5.33
C LEU A 457 -1.54 -7.35 3.81
N LEU A 458 -1.11 -6.38 3.00
CA LEU A 458 -1.03 -6.56 1.54
C LEU A 458 0.13 -7.49 1.17
N PRO A 459 -0.07 -8.55 0.37
CA PRO A 459 1.04 -9.35 -0.12
C PRO A 459 1.96 -8.56 -1.05
N CYS A 460 3.24 -8.95 -1.16
CA CYS A 460 4.15 -8.35 -2.11
C CYS A 460 3.68 -8.61 -3.56
N ALA A 461 3.50 -7.53 -4.32
CA ALA A 461 3.04 -7.51 -5.71
C ALA A 461 4.17 -7.69 -6.74
N SER A 462 5.39 -8.06 -6.31
CA SER A 462 6.47 -8.33 -7.25
C SER A 462 6.07 -9.47 -8.21
N PRO A 463 6.27 -9.30 -9.53
CA PRO A 463 5.96 -10.35 -10.52
C PRO A 463 6.65 -11.69 -10.24
N LEU A 464 7.78 -11.69 -9.52
CA LEU A 464 8.52 -12.89 -9.17
C LEU A 464 7.79 -13.74 -8.11
N ILE A 465 7.14 -13.10 -7.12
CA ILE A 465 6.54 -13.79 -5.95
C ILE A 465 5.05 -13.55 -5.76
N GLN A 466 4.38 -12.75 -6.60
CA GLN A 466 2.97 -12.37 -6.39
C GLN A 466 2.02 -13.57 -6.23
N LYS A 467 2.33 -14.70 -6.87
CA LYS A 467 1.55 -15.95 -6.74
C LYS A 467 1.71 -16.63 -5.38
N ARG A 468 2.77 -16.34 -4.63
CA ARG A 468 3.08 -16.97 -3.33
C ARG A 468 2.46 -16.26 -2.13
N SER A 469 1.68 -15.18 -2.35
CA SER A 469 0.99 -14.42 -1.29
C SER A 469 1.90 -14.10 -0.08
N VAL A 470 3.06 -13.52 -0.34
CA VAL A 470 4.06 -13.18 0.69
C VAL A 470 3.60 -11.95 1.48
N VAL A 471 3.15 -12.17 2.72
CA VAL A 471 2.73 -11.08 3.63
C VAL A 471 3.80 -10.81 4.69
N GLY A 472 4.52 -11.80 5.21
CA GLY A 472 5.61 -11.56 6.16
C GLY A 472 6.96 -11.29 5.47
N ILE A 473 7.87 -10.60 6.17
CA ILE A 473 9.28 -10.53 5.77
C ILE A 473 9.95 -11.91 5.85
N ALA A 474 9.62 -12.71 6.87
CA ALA A 474 10.15 -14.06 6.99
C ALA A 474 9.78 -14.92 5.77
N ASP A 475 8.53 -14.80 5.30
CA ASP A 475 8.02 -15.53 4.13
C ASP A 475 8.70 -15.10 2.83
N LEU A 476 9.22 -13.86 2.74
CA LEU A 476 9.95 -13.37 1.57
C LEU A 476 11.22 -14.18 1.32
N LEU A 477 12.00 -14.46 2.37
CA LEU A 477 13.23 -15.23 2.23
C LEU A 477 12.95 -16.67 1.80
N VAL A 478 11.91 -17.29 2.36
CA VAL A 478 11.47 -18.64 1.98
C VAL A 478 11.02 -18.65 0.51
N ALA A 479 10.27 -17.63 0.08
CA ALA A 479 9.81 -17.52 -1.31
C ALA A 479 10.97 -17.33 -2.30
N LEU A 480 11.96 -16.50 -1.97
CA LEU A 480 13.14 -16.27 -2.80
C LEU A 480 14.05 -17.50 -2.89
N GLU A 481 14.22 -18.23 -1.78
CA GLU A 481 14.97 -19.50 -1.77
C GLU A 481 14.31 -20.53 -2.69
N ALA A 482 12.99 -20.69 -2.60
CA ALA A 482 12.24 -21.60 -3.48
C ALA A 482 12.36 -21.19 -4.96
N LEU A 483 12.27 -19.89 -5.26
CA LEU A 483 12.42 -19.38 -6.64
C LEU A 483 13.81 -19.57 -7.21
N SER A 484 14.86 -19.54 -6.37
CA SER A 484 16.24 -19.67 -6.81
C SER A 484 16.55 -21.00 -7.51
N GLY A 485 15.68 -22.01 -7.35
CA GLY A 485 15.76 -23.29 -8.05
C GLY A 485 15.14 -23.28 -9.46
N THR A 486 14.32 -22.28 -9.77
CA THR A 486 13.56 -22.20 -11.04
C THR A 486 14.02 -21.07 -11.95
N VAL A 487 14.62 -20.01 -11.40
CA VAL A 487 15.09 -18.85 -12.19
C VAL A 487 16.53 -19.02 -12.63
N ASP A 488 16.88 -18.46 -13.79
CA ASP A 488 18.30 -18.28 -14.15
C ASP A 488 18.90 -17.21 -13.23
N ARG A 489 19.73 -17.66 -12.29
CA ARG A 489 20.40 -16.84 -11.27
C ARG A 489 21.33 -15.77 -11.84
N LYS A 490 21.57 -15.74 -13.16
CA LYS A 490 22.33 -14.69 -13.85
C LYS A 490 21.44 -13.59 -14.43
N VAL A 491 20.13 -13.84 -14.53
CA VAL A 491 19.17 -12.93 -15.15
C VAL A 491 18.47 -12.12 -14.06
N GLY A 492 19.02 -10.93 -13.81
CA GLY A 492 18.43 -9.94 -12.91
C GLY A 492 18.62 -10.26 -11.42
N PRO A 493 18.71 -9.22 -10.58
CA PRO A 493 18.95 -9.39 -9.16
C PRO A 493 17.69 -9.91 -8.44
N PRO A 494 17.83 -10.53 -7.25
CA PRO A 494 16.70 -11.14 -6.53
C PRO A 494 15.69 -10.13 -5.99
N LEU A 495 16.08 -8.89 -5.71
CA LEU A 495 15.16 -7.84 -5.29
C LEU A 495 14.87 -6.88 -6.44
N ASP A 496 13.59 -6.77 -6.77
CA ASP A 496 13.05 -5.70 -7.61
C ASP A 496 12.56 -4.50 -6.75
N THR A 497 12.06 -3.46 -7.42
CA THR A 497 11.55 -2.25 -6.76
C THR A 497 10.38 -2.54 -5.82
N HIS A 498 9.46 -3.45 -6.19
CA HIS A 498 8.34 -3.82 -5.33
C HIS A 498 8.81 -4.52 -4.06
N MET A 499 9.77 -5.45 -4.17
CA MET A 499 10.33 -6.14 -3.01
C MET A 499 11.13 -5.17 -2.13
N ALA A 500 11.89 -4.24 -2.72
CA ALA A 500 12.61 -3.23 -1.96
C ALA A 500 11.66 -2.33 -1.16
N ALA A 501 10.60 -1.82 -1.80
CA ALA A 501 9.55 -1.04 -1.14
C ALA A 501 8.80 -1.85 -0.06
N PHE A 502 8.54 -3.14 -0.32
CA PHE A 502 7.91 -4.05 0.65
C PHE A 502 8.80 -4.27 1.88
N VAL A 503 10.09 -4.53 1.69
CA VAL A 503 11.05 -4.63 2.79
C VAL A 503 11.12 -3.32 3.55
N GLY A 504 11.24 -2.18 2.88
CA GLY A 504 11.23 -0.86 3.53
C GLY A 504 9.97 -0.59 4.35
N ALA A 505 8.80 -1.10 3.93
CA ALA A 505 7.54 -0.92 4.65
C ALA A 505 7.33 -1.88 5.82
N ARG A 506 7.90 -3.08 5.77
CA ARG A 506 7.67 -4.14 6.77
C ARG A 506 8.80 -4.27 7.78
N ALA A 507 9.98 -3.75 7.45
CA ALA A 507 11.16 -3.83 8.28
C ALA A 507 11.26 -2.57 9.16
N GLU A 508 12.02 -2.68 10.26
CA GLU A 508 12.30 -1.52 11.12
C GLU A 508 13.04 -0.41 10.34
N PRO A 509 12.97 0.86 10.79
CA PRO A 509 13.67 1.98 10.14
C PRO A 509 15.17 1.75 9.92
N VAL A 510 15.79 0.86 10.70
CA VAL A 510 17.20 0.48 10.59
C VAL A 510 17.54 -0.32 9.30
N PHE A 511 16.52 -0.80 8.56
CA PHE A 511 16.70 -1.42 7.25
C PHE A 511 16.71 -0.40 6.11
N GLU A 512 16.09 0.77 6.31
CA GLU A 512 16.07 1.86 5.33
C GLU A 512 17.47 2.48 5.16
N THR A 513 18.28 2.55 6.23
CA THR A 513 19.70 2.96 6.14
C THR A 513 20.56 2.00 5.31
N GLY A 514 20.08 0.77 5.13
CA GLY A 514 20.66 -0.18 4.19
C GLY A 514 20.51 0.31 2.76
N PHE A 515 19.32 0.76 2.36
CA PHE A 515 19.05 1.21 0.98
C PHE A 515 19.45 2.67 0.71
N ASN A 516 19.31 3.54 1.72
CA ASN A 516 19.57 4.98 1.61
C ASN A 516 20.98 5.30 2.11
N ASN A 517 21.91 5.62 1.20
CA ASN A 517 23.25 6.07 1.57
C ASN A 517 23.57 7.46 0.99
N THR A 518 23.82 8.42 1.89
CA THR A 518 24.14 9.81 1.55
C THR A 518 25.65 10.03 1.65
N GLY A 519 26.39 9.96 0.54
CA GLY A 519 27.65 10.72 0.40
C GLY A 519 28.96 9.98 0.11
N VAL A 520 28.97 8.67 -0.16
CA VAL A 520 30.18 7.94 -0.64
C VAL A 520 29.90 7.37 -2.03
N ALA A 521 30.93 7.13 -2.85
CA ALA A 521 30.81 6.41 -4.12
C ALA A 521 29.95 5.14 -3.92
N GLU A 522 28.86 5.04 -4.67
CA GLU A 522 27.80 4.06 -4.42
C GLU A 522 28.36 2.62 -4.51
N PRO A 523 28.14 1.78 -3.48
CA PRO A 523 28.45 0.36 -3.62
C PRO A 523 27.59 -0.22 -4.75
N PRO A 524 28.08 -1.22 -5.52
CA PRO A 524 27.29 -1.85 -6.56
C PRO A 524 25.94 -2.33 -6.01
N ALA A 525 24.85 -2.14 -6.75
CA ALA A 525 23.49 -2.43 -6.30
C ALA A 525 23.32 -3.85 -5.71
N ALA A 526 24.03 -4.84 -6.26
CA ALA A 526 24.03 -6.21 -5.76
C ALA A 526 24.58 -6.35 -4.32
N VAL A 527 25.61 -5.59 -3.95
CA VAL A 527 26.15 -5.56 -2.58
C VAL A 527 25.12 -4.97 -1.63
N MET A 528 24.34 -3.99 -2.09
CA MET A 528 23.29 -3.39 -1.28
C MET A 528 22.15 -4.36 -0.98
N GLN A 529 21.72 -5.10 -2.00
CA GLN A 529 20.71 -6.15 -1.82
C GLN A 529 21.20 -7.25 -0.87
N LEU A 530 22.47 -7.67 -0.99
CA LEU A 530 23.08 -8.62 -0.08
C LEU A 530 23.07 -8.09 1.36
N ARG A 531 23.43 -6.83 1.58
CA ARG A 531 23.42 -6.20 2.91
C ARG A 531 22.04 -6.22 3.54
N VAL A 532 21.02 -5.84 2.79
CA VAL A 532 19.63 -5.84 3.27
C VAL A 532 19.19 -7.26 3.60
N LEU A 533 19.35 -8.20 2.67
CA LEU A 533 18.90 -9.58 2.85
C LEU A 533 19.68 -10.31 3.95
N ALA A 534 20.97 -10.01 4.14
CA ALA A 534 21.74 -10.53 5.26
C ALA A 534 21.16 -10.10 6.61
N ARG A 535 20.77 -8.83 6.72
CA ARG A 535 20.11 -8.32 7.93
C ARG A 535 18.74 -8.96 8.14
N VAL A 536 17.97 -9.13 7.06
CA VAL A 536 16.66 -9.79 7.11
C VAL A 536 16.81 -11.25 7.56
N GLN A 537 17.81 -11.97 7.04
CA GLN A 537 18.11 -13.35 7.43
C GLN A 537 18.47 -13.41 8.92
N ALA A 538 19.37 -12.54 9.37
CA ALA A 538 19.80 -12.50 10.77
C ALA A 538 18.64 -12.26 11.75
N GLN A 539 17.66 -11.43 11.38
CA GLN A 539 16.54 -11.09 12.28
C GLN A 539 15.35 -12.05 12.17
N PHE A 540 14.98 -12.50 10.97
CA PHE A 540 13.69 -13.16 10.72
C PHE A 540 13.81 -14.60 10.24
N HIS A 541 14.98 -15.05 9.77
CA HIS A 541 15.17 -16.41 9.26
C HIS A 541 16.63 -16.87 9.40
N PRO A 542 17.10 -17.23 10.61
CA PRO A 542 18.51 -17.54 10.86
C PRO A 542 19.01 -18.84 10.19
N GLY A 543 18.11 -19.61 9.56
CA GLY A 543 18.47 -20.82 8.82
C GLY A 543 19.20 -20.54 7.48
N PRO A 544 19.91 -21.55 6.94
CA PRO A 544 20.68 -21.42 5.70
C PRO A 544 19.77 -21.28 4.47
N LEU A 545 20.19 -20.43 3.51
CA LEU A 545 19.50 -20.14 2.25
C LEU A 545 20.48 -20.29 1.05
N PRO A 546 20.95 -21.51 0.74
CA PRO A 546 22.03 -21.73 -0.22
C PRO A 546 21.66 -21.35 -1.66
N GLY A 547 20.40 -21.50 -2.05
CA GLY A 547 19.92 -21.14 -3.37
C GLY A 547 19.91 -19.62 -3.59
N LEU A 548 19.34 -18.87 -2.64
CA LEU A 548 19.35 -17.41 -2.63
C LEU A 548 20.77 -16.86 -2.49
N ALA A 549 21.59 -17.45 -1.61
CA ALA A 549 22.99 -17.09 -1.46
C ALA A 549 23.75 -17.25 -2.78
N GLY A 550 23.57 -18.36 -3.50
CA GLY A 550 24.15 -18.54 -4.82
C GLY A 550 23.70 -17.49 -5.84
N TRP A 551 22.42 -17.09 -5.80
CA TRP A 551 21.89 -16.04 -6.68
C TRP A 551 22.51 -14.66 -6.38
N LEU A 552 22.65 -14.32 -5.10
CA LEU A 552 23.30 -13.09 -4.66
C LEU A 552 24.80 -13.09 -4.97
N ALA A 553 25.50 -14.22 -4.78
CA ALA A 553 26.91 -14.35 -5.12
C ALA A 553 27.16 -14.07 -6.61
N ALA A 554 26.33 -14.62 -7.50
CA ALA A 554 26.46 -14.39 -8.94
C ALA A 554 26.38 -12.90 -9.31
N HIS A 555 25.52 -12.14 -8.64
CA HIS A 555 25.32 -10.71 -8.88
C HIS A 555 26.33 -9.83 -8.15
N ALA A 556 26.85 -10.26 -7.00
CA ALA A 556 27.84 -9.52 -6.23
C ALA A 556 29.28 -9.78 -6.70
N ALA A 557 29.55 -10.88 -7.41
CA ALA A 557 30.89 -11.22 -7.93
C ALA A 557 31.58 -10.11 -8.74
N PRO A 558 30.89 -9.32 -9.61
CA PRO A 558 31.50 -8.17 -10.29
C PRO A 558 32.10 -7.12 -9.34
N ALA A 559 31.59 -7.01 -8.10
CA ALA A 559 32.14 -6.10 -7.10
C ALA A 559 33.57 -6.46 -6.68
N LEU A 560 33.98 -7.73 -6.85
CA LEU A 560 35.36 -8.15 -6.62
C LEU A 560 36.34 -7.55 -7.64
N GLY A 561 35.85 -7.00 -8.76
CA GLY A 561 36.66 -6.28 -9.74
C GLY A 561 37.39 -5.06 -9.17
N SER A 562 36.97 -4.53 -8.03
CA SER A 562 37.68 -3.45 -7.34
C SER A 562 39.02 -3.89 -6.74
N LEU A 563 39.22 -5.18 -6.52
CA LEU A 563 40.50 -5.75 -6.08
C LEU A 563 41.46 -5.81 -7.28
N ARG A 564 42.62 -5.18 -7.16
CA ARG A 564 43.64 -5.09 -8.21
C ARG A 564 44.39 -6.41 -8.36
N SER A 565 44.74 -7.09 -7.27
CA SER A 565 45.43 -8.38 -7.31
C SER A 565 44.57 -9.48 -7.94
N ARG A 566 45.09 -10.14 -8.98
CA ARG A 566 44.42 -11.29 -9.63
C ARG A 566 44.33 -12.48 -8.68
N ALA A 567 45.38 -12.74 -7.90
CA ALA A 567 45.42 -13.85 -6.95
C ALA A 567 44.42 -13.63 -5.80
N ARG A 568 44.38 -12.41 -5.25
CA ARG A 568 43.44 -12.06 -4.17
C ARG A 568 41.99 -12.12 -4.66
N ARG A 569 41.72 -11.67 -5.89
CA ARG A 569 40.40 -11.84 -6.53
C ARG A 569 39.98 -13.30 -6.67
N ALA A 570 40.85 -14.15 -7.19
CA ALA A 570 40.55 -15.57 -7.38
C ALA A 570 40.24 -16.26 -6.04
N LEU A 571 41.04 -16.00 -5.01
CA LEU A 571 40.83 -16.53 -3.66
C LEU A 571 39.52 -16.03 -3.04
N THR A 572 39.22 -14.74 -3.14
CA THR A 572 37.96 -14.18 -2.60
C THR A 572 36.75 -14.73 -3.35
N GLN A 573 36.84 -14.96 -4.66
CA GLN A 573 35.79 -15.58 -5.47
C GLN A 573 35.51 -17.03 -5.00
N GLU A 574 36.55 -17.85 -4.81
CA GLU A 574 36.41 -19.22 -4.32
C GLU A 574 35.78 -19.27 -2.91
N ARG A 575 36.21 -18.36 -2.02
CA ARG A 575 35.62 -18.22 -0.67
C ARG A 575 34.18 -17.73 -0.71
N LEU A 576 33.83 -16.87 -1.66
CA LEU A 576 32.46 -16.40 -1.86
C LEU A 576 31.56 -17.56 -2.29
N GLU A 577 32.00 -18.41 -3.22
CA GLU A 577 31.25 -19.60 -3.67
C GLU A 577 31.07 -20.61 -2.53
N THR A 578 32.11 -20.85 -1.74
CA THR A 578 32.06 -21.76 -0.58
C THR A 578 31.09 -21.24 0.48
N THR A 579 31.15 -19.95 0.80
CA THR A 579 30.25 -19.31 1.77
C THR A 579 28.81 -19.26 1.25
N ALA A 580 28.62 -19.06 -0.06
CA ALA A 580 27.31 -19.08 -0.68
C ALA A 580 26.66 -20.47 -0.59
N ALA A 581 27.44 -21.56 -0.76
CA ALA A 581 26.95 -22.92 -0.56
C ALA A 581 26.51 -23.20 0.89
N ALA A 582 27.09 -22.52 1.88
CA ALA A 582 26.64 -22.60 3.28
C ALA A 582 25.33 -21.83 3.55
N GLY A 583 24.95 -20.90 2.68
CA GLY A 583 23.66 -20.20 2.76
C GLY A 583 23.57 -19.10 3.83
N HIS A 584 24.71 -18.61 4.35
CA HIS A 584 24.74 -17.53 5.35
C HIS A 584 25.17 -16.21 4.71
N LEU A 585 24.21 -15.30 4.53
CA LEU A 585 24.38 -14.06 3.76
C LEU A 585 25.30 -13.05 4.46
N GLN A 586 25.32 -12.99 5.80
CA GLN A 586 26.21 -12.09 6.53
C GLN A 586 27.69 -12.42 6.27
N ALA A 587 28.04 -13.70 6.27
CA ALA A 587 29.41 -14.14 5.99
C ALA A 587 29.84 -13.80 4.55
N MET A 588 28.92 -13.82 3.59
CA MET A 588 29.20 -13.35 2.22
C MET A 588 29.44 -11.83 2.18
N LEU A 589 28.63 -11.07 2.91
CA LEU A 589 28.76 -9.62 2.99
C LEU A 589 30.12 -9.24 3.57
N ASP A 590 30.54 -9.89 4.66
CA ASP A 590 31.83 -9.63 5.32
C ASP A 590 33.02 -9.88 4.39
N LEU A 591 32.92 -10.87 3.48
CA LEU A 591 33.94 -11.12 2.45
C LEU A 591 33.98 -10.05 1.36
N ILE A 592 32.82 -9.57 0.94
CA ILE A 592 32.71 -8.61 -0.16
C ILE A 592 33.05 -7.20 0.33
N ASP A 593 32.56 -6.80 1.50
CA ASP A 593 32.67 -5.45 2.06
C ASP A 593 33.88 -5.26 3.00
N ASP A 594 34.92 -6.08 2.83
CA ASP A 594 36.17 -5.98 3.59
C ASP A 594 37.01 -4.76 3.16
N HIS A 595 36.74 -3.61 3.80
CA HIS A 595 37.47 -2.37 3.57
C HIS A 595 38.96 -2.47 3.87
N THR A 596 39.35 -3.26 4.86
CA THR A 596 40.75 -3.42 5.28
C THR A 596 41.54 -4.15 4.21
N ASN A 597 41.00 -5.26 3.70
CA ASN A 597 41.61 -6.04 2.63
C ASN A 597 41.69 -5.27 1.31
N ARG A 598 40.65 -4.49 0.97
CA ARG A 598 40.65 -3.61 -0.20
C ARG A 598 41.70 -2.49 -0.08
N ALA A 599 41.83 -1.87 1.08
CA ALA A 599 42.83 -0.83 1.31
C ALA A 599 44.26 -1.39 1.26
N ALA A 600 44.47 -2.61 1.78
CA ALA A 600 45.76 -3.30 1.67
C ALA A 600 46.10 -3.62 0.22
N ASP A 601 45.16 -4.18 -0.55
CA ASP A 601 45.34 -4.51 -1.97
C ASP A 601 45.66 -3.27 -2.82
N ALA A 602 44.98 -2.15 -2.55
CA ALA A 602 45.26 -0.88 -3.21
C ALA A 602 46.69 -0.38 -2.94
N ARG A 603 47.15 -0.44 -1.69
CA ARG A 603 48.52 -0.05 -1.31
C ARG A 603 49.57 -0.93 -1.98
N GLU A 604 49.39 -2.25 -1.91
CA GLU A 604 50.30 -3.22 -2.54
C GLU A 604 50.39 -2.99 -4.06
N ALA A 605 49.27 -2.67 -4.71
CA ALA A 605 49.26 -2.34 -6.13
C ALA A 605 49.98 -1.01 -6.45
N ASP A 606 49.82 0.01 -5.61
CA ASP A 606 50.53 1.29 -5.76
C ASP A 606 52.05 1.14 -5.51
N GLU A 607 52.45 0.25 -4.61
CA GLU A 607 53.85 -0.13 -4.40
C GLU A 607 54.42 -0.87 -5.61
N ALA A 608 53.69 -1.85 -6.15
CA ALA A 608 54.08 -2.58 -7.35
C ALA A 608 54.22 -1.66 -8.58
N ALA A 609 53.29 -0.72 -8.76
CA ALA A 609 53.36 0.27 -9.85
C ALA A 609 54.59 1.18 -9.72
N ARG A 610 54.93 1.61 -8.50
CA ARG A 610 56.15 2.40 -8.24
C ARG A 610 57.43 1.60 -8.47
N ALA A 611 57.44 0.33 -8.11
CA ALA A 611 58.57 -0.56 -8.37
C ALA A 611 58.77 -0.78 -9.88
N LEU A 612 57.70 -1.03 -10.63
CA LEU A 612 57.75 -1.18 -12.08
C LEU A 612 58.24 0.10 -12.77
N ALA A 613 57.73 1.27 -12.38
CA ALA A 613 58.18 2.55 -12.92
C ALA A 613 59.67 2.82 -12.67
N ARG A 614 60.20 2.35 -11.53
CA ARG A 614 61.65 2.41 -11.23
C ARG A 614 62.44 1.49 -12.16
N ILE A 615 62.01 0.24 -12.31
CA ILE A 615 62.63 -0.75 -13.20
C ILE A 615 62.63 -0.23 -14.65
N ASP A 616 61.51 0.30 -15.14
CA ASP A 616 61.41 0.89 -16.48
C ASP A 616 62.30 2.12 -16.67
N GLY A 617 62.53 2.89 -15.59
CA GLY A 617 63.49 3.98 -15.57
C GLY A 617 64.94 3.49 -15.67
N GLU A 618 65.29 2.46 -14.90
CA GLU A 618 66.61 1.81 -14.93
C GLU A 618 66.89 1.15 -16.28
N LEU A 619 65.92 0.46 -16.88
CA LEU A 619 66.02 -0.11 -18.23
C LEU A 619 66.30 0.97 -19.29
N ARG A 620 65.56 2.08 -19.26
CA ARG A 620 65.80 3.22 -20.16
C ARG A 620 67.20 3.80 -19.98
N MET A 621 67.70 3.88 -18.75
CA MET A 621 69.07 4.32 -18.47
C MET A 621 70.13 3.34 -18.98
N ILE A 622 69.89 2.03 -18.88
CA ILE A 622 70.79 1.00 -19.42
C ILE A 622 70.82 1.06 -20.96
N GLU A 623 69.66 1.20 -21.60
CA GLU A 623 69.56 1.35 -23.06
C GLU A 623 70.28 2.61 -23.55
N ALA A 624 70.08 3.76 -22.89
CA ALA A 624 70.78 5.00 -23.20
C ALA A 624 72.29 4.92 -22.92
N GLY A 625 72.68 4.25 -21.82
CA GLY A 625 74.07 4.02 -21.43
C GLY A 625 74.81 3.05 -22.35
N GLY A 626 74.10 2.19 -23.08
CA GLY A 626 74.66 1.31 -24.11
C GLY A 626 75.35 2.11 -25.22
N VAL A 627 74.68 3.16 -25.72
CA VAL A 627 75.21 4.05 -26.77
C VAL A 627 76.47 4.77 -26.29
N ALA A 628 76.42 5.36 -25.09
CA ALA A 628 77.56 6.06 -24.50
C ALA A 628 78.76 5.12 -24.24
N ARG A 629 78.53 3.88 -23.81
CA ARG A 629 79.60 2.89 -23.62
C ARG A 629 80.23 2.43 -24.93
N THR A 630 79.47 2.30 -26.01
CA THR A 630 80.05 2.02 -27.35
C THR A 630 80.93 3.16 -27.86
N GLU A 631 80.54 4.42 -27.64
CA GLU A 631 81.38 5.57 -28.01
C GLU A 631 82.66 5.65 -27.16
N LEU A 632 82.56 5.43 -25.85
CA LEU A 632 83.72 5.42 -24.95
C LEU A 632 84.69 4.28 -25.29
N ALA A 633 84.18 3.09 -25.59
CA ALA A 633 84.99 1.95 -26.05
C ALA A 633 85.68 2.24 -27.39
N ARG A 634 85.02 2.97 -28.30
CA ARG A 634 85.61 3.40 -29.57
C ARG A 634 86.73 4.41 -29.36
N CYS A 635 86.54 5.40 -28.50
CA CYS A 635 87.58 6.39 -28.16
C CYS A 635 88.78 5.74 -27.46
N PHE A 636 88.55 4.88 -26.46
CA PHE A 636 89.64 4.14 -25.79
C PHE A 636 90.41 3.22 -26.74
N GLY A 637 89.69 2.54 -27.65
CA GLY A 637 90.32 1.73 -28.70
C GLY A 637 91.18 2.56 -29.66
N GLN A 638 90.74 3.77 -30.01
CA GLN A 638 91.51 4.71 -30.82
C GLN A 638 92.76 5.23 -30.10
N GLU A 639 92.67 5.55 -28.81
CA GLU A 639 93.83 6.00 -28.02
C GLU A 639 94.87 4.90 -27.84
N LEU A 640 94.45 3.66 -27.56
CA LEU A 640 95.36 2.50 -27.47
C LEU A 640 96.04 2.22 -28.83
N ALA A 641 95.29 2.28 -29.92
CA ALA A 641 95.84 2.13 -31.27
C ALA A 641 96.87 3.23 -31.57
N ALA A 642 96.55 4.49 -31.26
CA ALA A 642 97.48 5.61 -31.45
C ALA A 642 98.74 5.48 -30.59
N GLY A 643 98.61 5.08 -29.32
CA GLY A 643 99.75 4.84 -28.42
C GLY A 643 100.66 3.70 -28.90
N SER A 644 100.07 2.59 -29.35
CA SER A 644 100.83 1.46 -29.90
C SER A 644 101.53 1.80 -31.23
N ALA A 645 100.87 2.57 -32.11
CA ALA A 645 101.46 3.08 -33.34
C ALA A 645 102.60 4.07 -33.07
N LEU A 646 102.43 4.97 -32.11
CA LEU A 646 103.49 5.91 -31.71
C LEU A 646 104.69 5.15 -31.13
N ALA A 647 104.47 4.15 -30.27
CA ALA A 647 105.53 3.30 -29.75
C ALA A 647 106.25 2.56 -30.88
N ALA A 648 105.52 2.02 -31.85
CA ALA A 648 106.11 1.37 -33.03
C ALA A 648 106.93 2.33 -33.89
N VAL A 649 106.46 3.57 -34.10
CA VAL A 649 107.19 4.62 -34.82
C VAL A 649 108.45 5.04 -34.06
N VAL A 650 108.37 5.21 -32.74
CA VAL A 650 109.55 5.53 -31.91
C VAL A 650 110.57 4.40 -31.96
N ILE A 651 110.13 3.14 -31.89
CA ILE A 651 111.01 1.98 -32.05
C ILE A 651 111.65 1.96 -33.44
N ALA A 652 110.88 2.25 -34.50
CA ALA A 652 111.39 2.31 -35.87
C ALA A 652 112.40 3.47 -36.08
N LEU A 653 112.13 4.64 -35.50
CA LEU A 653 113.04 5.79 -35.54
C LEU A 653 114.32 5.56 -34.73
N LEU A 654 114.22 4.92 -33.56
CA LEU A 654 115.39 4.51 -32.78
C LEU A 654 116.22 3.47 -33.53
N ALA A 655 115.58 2.50 -34.21
CA ALA A 655 116.28 1.55 -35.05
C ALA A 655 116.97 2.22 -36.26
N ALA A 656 116.38 3.27 -36.83
CA ALA A 656 116.96 4.02 -37.96
C ALA A 656 118.08 5.00 -37.55
N ALA A 657 118.10 5.48 -36.30
CA ALA A 657 119.13 6.42 -35.82
C ALA A 657 120.42 5.72 -35.32
N PHE A 658 120.35 4.41 -35.05
CA PHE A 658 121.47 3.59 -34.56
C PHE A 658 121.88 2.46 -35.52
N GLY A 659 121.37 2.46 -36.75
CA GLY A 659 121.64 1.47 -37.79
C GLY A 659 122.49 2.01 -38.93
#